data_AF-A0A3C0DMZ3-F1
#
_entry.id   AF-A0A3C0DMZ3-F1
#
_cell.length_a   1.000
_cell.length_b   1.000
_cell.length_c   1.000
_cell.angle_alpha   90.00
_cell.angle_beta   90.00
_cell.angle_gamma   90.00
#
_symmetry.space_group_name_H-M   'P 1'
#
loop_
_entity.id
_entity.type
_entity.pdbx_description
1 polymer ?
#
loop_
_entity_poly.entity_id
_entity_poly.type
_entity_poly.pdbx_seq_one_letter_code
_entity_poly.pdbx_strand_id
1 'polypeptide(L)'
;MKKHCGMLIIIMMMLILALATSSAADLEECATVVQQGVDWLLAHQNADGTWGTGSMTQRDTAVVLEVLRLTELVDNDFILEGENTVARMNAEIIDWLARQVIALENSPLGVKKSAELAQGDNLGWDLNRLDRALRAEALSFHATTYPNILDGFVHELPYQQSSDGSFSYDYGQEGHVAITAHYLKALCRLAKYTDIEAIAVKAAHWLSNCQNPDGGWGDPQSTIQETALVCNVLQRILPVWGGCEAGLAYLLGQRQSDGGWGDAYHTALAVECFYYYRPNLNLRPGDLQIYEEDGTWRIDMALRNQGPVDTGRFRVQFSDGPSSNGNKIGEALEIEKMEPGKILTIQMPYDLTGREKSVYVLVDAGNEIIEWNESDNELGIKIPVGIESDLRAHSDLKTYPTFPSPNSDTVLMAEIENMGSTPVRNVRVRFYSGYPEQNGIVLGDSVFSEIGPGEAVVARLMQRMSSGRHTIVAVVDPDFVLPELDRSDNRVLSVIEVAERYDFSIDPCDEVAFYPGETEMELEIGISNHGSDRAAEIQVAFYGQNPELNAEVEPFEVLVIPEIVGYGTETINYALRQDAVDSALYVLVDPENVFHELNEGNNTDHCLITVMKPSNLALSTGTPAPYPDILYPESKLEVHIEALISNPDPKYDFYHHAIIKAYWNEVAGEPIFYKEISLYPGESENLTVFLETLPTTGMQKLIIVGAQPGVPEVDETDNRIELDIPVIERPFNLAVSPGTLETAPNLVSAGQLCDVVLTVHNQSPVAAEPFIVEYSYSYGQEWIPIGQAQVSGIDAMSTTLASVPWQIPMTAGKVQLKAVVDPRTQLSELRRDDNEVVKTINISLPQGHTPANLISTRTDSSVRLDWTRPALEMSGYLIYRNNEILPSMLVNEANKGYASDNGGSVHPNQPYRALDGNLSTYWRSKISDAQWQLQFEDPVYSYFIEIESASNACVEVQDDTGTFHELGYTNTVWLNTCTRFVWKGIVKAIRISFADGGRISEVRVLSPNPVMETSFIDAAIEPGESYCYYVVAVN
;
A
#
# COMPACT_ATOMS: atom_id res chain seq x y z
N MET A 1 44.62 -33.88 -37.70
CA MET A 1 44.56 -32.91 -36.59
C MET A 1 44.06 -31.52 -37.00
N LYS A 2 44.65 -30.80 -37.95
CA LYS A 2 44.13 -29.46 -38.36
C LYS A 2 42.77 -29.46 -39.11
N LYS A 3 42.31 -30.59 -39.64
CA LYS A 3 40.99 -30.72 -40.30
C LYS A 3 39.81 -31.01 -39.36
N HIS A 4 40.04 -31.32 -38.08
CA HIS A 4 38.95 -31.58 -37.12
C HIS A 4 38.60 -30.35 -36.27
N CYS A 5 39.56 -29.47 -35.95
CA CYS A 5 39.24 -28.16 -35.32
C CYS A 5 38.46 -27.23 -36.25
N GLY A 6 38.75 -27.22 -37.55
CA GLY A 6 38.01 -26.37 -38.51
C GLY A 6 36.56 -26.81 -38.72
N MET A 7 36.26 -28.11 -38.52
CA MET A 7 34.90 -28.64 -38.65
C MET A 7 34.07 -28.41 -37.38
N LEU A 8 34.70 -28.46 -36.19
CA LEU A 8 34.05 -28.08 -34.93
C LEU A 8 33.71 -26.58 -34.90
N ILE A 9 34.60 -25.71 -35.39
CA ILE A 9 34.35 -24.25 -35.44
C ILE A 9 33.26 -23.89 -36.45
N ILE A 10 33.15 -24.63 -37.56
CA ILE A 10 32.07 -24.44 -38.55
C ILE A 10 30.73 -24.98 -38.01
N ILE A 11 30.72 -26.07 -37.23
CA ILE A 11 29.50 -26.57 -36.54
C ILE A 11 29.09 -25.60 -35.42
N MET A 12 30.03 -25.02 -34.66
CA MET A 12 29.76 -23.97 -33.67
C MET A 12 29.25 -22.68 -34.33
N MET A 13 29.84 -22.24 -35.44
CA MET A 13 29.36 -21.09 -36.21
C MET A 13 27.99 -21.35 -36.89
N MET A 14 27.68 -22.59 -37.28
CA MET A 14 26.35 -22.94 -37.78
C MET A 14 25.31 -23.05 -36.66
N LEU A 15 25.69 -23.41 -35.43
CA LEU A 15 24.82 -23.35 -34.26
C LEU A 15 24.52 -21.89 -33.85
N ILE A 16 25.53 -21.01 -33.92
CA ILE A 16 25.39 -19.58 -33.62
C ILE A 16 24.59 -18.83 -34.72
N LEU A 17 24.61 -19.31 -35.98
CA LEU A 17 23.73 -18.80 -37.05
C LEU A 17 22.32 -19.42 -37.06
N ALA A 18 22.09 -20.52 -36.33
CA ALA A 18 20.76 -21.15 -36.20
C ALA A 18 19.88 -20.48 -35.13
N LEU A 19 20.47 -19.69 -34.22
CA LEU A 19 19.78 -18.96 -33.16
C LEU A 19 19.03 -17.69 -33.62
N ALA A 20 18.88 -17.47 -34.93
CA ALA A 20 18.16 -16.34 -35.51
C ALA A 20 16.88 -16.73 -36.29
N THR A 21 16.47 -18.00 -36.21
CA THR A 21 15.16 -18.47 -36.69
C THR A 21 14.58 -19.40 -35.65
N SER A 22 13.70 -18.89 -34.80
CA SER A 22 13.01 -19.64 -33.76
C SER A 22 12.29 -20.86 -34.34
N SER A 23 12.58 -22.04 -33.81
CA SER A 23 11.98 -23.30 -34.24
C SER A 23 11.20 -23.94 -33.09
N ALA A 24 10.05 -24.54 -33.39
CA ALA A 24 9.31 -25.37 -32.45
C ALA A 24 10.15 -26.51 -31.84
N ALA A 25 11.25 -26.89 -32.50
CA ALA A 25 12.20 -27.89 -32.00
C ALA A 25 13.00 -27.39 -30.80
N ASP A 26 13.32 -26.09 -30.72
CA ASP A 26 14.04 -25.50 -29.58
C ASP A 26 13.13 -25.47 -28.33
N LEU A 27 11.83 -25.21 -28.50
CA LEU A 27 10.83 -25.29 -27.42
C LEU A 27 10.63 -26.73 -26.94
N GLU A 28 10.58 -27.70 -27.86
CA GLU A 28 10.45 -29.12 -27.52
C GLU A 28 11.71 -29.65 -26.78
N GLU A 29 12.90 -29.18 -27.17
CA GLU A 29 14.15 -29.45 -26.47
C GLU A 29 14.13 -28.85 -25.06
N CYS A 30 13.76 -27.58 -24.91
CA CYS A 30 13.65 -26.93 -23.60
C CYS A 30 12.62 -27.63 -22.70
N ALA A 31 11.45 -28.00 -23.22
CA ALA A 31 10.45 -28.76 -22.46
C ALA A 31 10.99 -30.12 -21.99
N THR A 32 11.74 -30.82 -22.84
CA THR A 32 12.41 -32.08 -22.48
C THR A 32 13.46 -31.86 -21.38
N VAL A 33 14.23 -30.78 -21.47
CA VAL A 33 15.24 -30.42 -20.46
C VAL A 33 14.59 -30.10 -19.12
N VAL A 34 13.48 -29.35 -19.11
CA VAL A 34 12.69 -29.06 -17.91
C VAL A 34 12.18 -30.35 -17.27
N GLN A 35 11.55 -31.24 -18.06
CA GLN A 35 11.04 -32.51 -17.55
C GLN A 35 12.15 -33.37 -16.92
N GLN A 36 13.30 -33.48 -17.59
CA GLN A 36 14.42 -34.28 -17.08
C GLN A 36 15.01 -33.71 -15.79
N GLY A 37 15.09 -32.37 -15.68
CA GLY A 37 15.53 -31.73 -14.44
C GLY A 37 14.54 -31.91 -13.29
N VAL A 38 13.23 -31.83 -13.57
CA VAL A 38 12.18 -32.15 -12.59
C VAL A 38 12.26 -33.61 -12.14
N ASP A 39 12.37 -34.56 -13.09
CA ASP A 39 12.53 -35.99 -12.77
C ASP A 39 13.76 -36.23 -11.89
N TRP A 40 14.86 -35.52 -12.16
CA TRP A 40 16.06 -35.56 -11.32
C TRP A 40 15.77 -35.04 -9.91
N LEU A 41 15.10 -33.90 -9.76
CA LEU A 41 14.74 -33.34 -8.45
C LEU A 41 13.85 -34.31 -7.66
N LEU A 42 12.85 -34.93 -8.30
CA LEU A 42 11.98 -35.92 -7.68
C LEU A 42 12.77 -37.15 -7.18
N ALA A 43 13.75 -37.61 -7.95
CA ALA A 43 14.61 -38.74 -7.58
C ALA A 43 15.59 -38.43 -6.44
N HIS A 44 15.83 -37.15 -6.13
CA HIS A 44 16.80 -36.68 -5.14
C HIS A 44 16.16 -35.99 -3.92
N GLN A 45 14.86 -36.22 -3.67
CA GLN A 45 14.20 -35.79 -2.45
C GLN A 45 14.64 -36.65 -1.24
N ASN A 46 14.92 -36.01 -0.11
CA ASN A 46 15.17 -36.68 1.16
C ASN A 46 13.88 -37.31 1.73
N ALA A 47 14.02 -38.25 2.67
CA ALA A 47 12.87 -38.94 3.27
C ALA A 47 11.91 -38.03 4.06
N ASP A 48 12.35 -36.83 4.45
CA ASP A 48 11.56 -35.81 5.15
C ASP A 48 10.96 -34.76 4.20
N GLY A 49 11.00 -35.02 2.89
CA GLY A 49 10.46 -34.14 1.86
C GLY A 49 11.39 -32.99 1.45
N THR A 50 12.60 -32.90 2.01
CA THR A 50 13.54 -31.79 1.76
C THR A 50 14.54 -32.09 0.64
N TRP A 51 15.26 -31.07 0.19
CA TRP A 51 16.40 -31.18 -0.72
C TRP A 51 17.64 -30.50 -0.14
N GLY A 52 18.82 -30.97 -0.56
CA GLY A 52 20.11 -30.47 -0.06
C GLY A 52 20.58 -31.17 1.21
N THR A 53 21.73 -30.74 1.74
CA THR A 53 22.34 -31.35 2.92
C THR A 53 22.89 -30.29 3.89
N GLY A 54 22.84 -30.58 5.20
CA GLY A 54 23.40 -29.72 6.23
C GLY A 54 22.70 -28.36 6.33
N SER A 55 23.48 -27.28 6.41
CA SER A 55 22.95 -25.92 6.56
C SER A 55 22.29 -25.36 5.30
N MET A 56 22.46 -25.99 4.13
CA MET A 56 21.87 -25.53 2.87
C MET A 56 20.47 -26.11 2.61
N THR A 57 20.04 -27.11 3.40
CA THR A 57 18.77 -27.80 3.18
C THR A 57 17.57 -26.85 3.11
N GLN A 58 17.54 -25.80 3.94
CA GLN A 58 16.44 -24.83 3.92
C GLN A 58 16.38 -24.04 2.60
N ARG A 59 17.53 -23.51 2.14
CA ARG A 59 17.63 -22.76 0.89
C ARG A 59 17.27 -23.64 -0.30
N ASP A 60 17.88 -24.82 -0.37
CA ASP A 60 17.74 -25.74 -1.50
C ASP A 60 16.29 -26.25 -1.59
N THR A 61 15.69 -26.63 -0.45
CA THR A 61 14.28 -27.04 -0.39
C THR A 61 13.36 -25.91 -0.86
N ALA A 62 13.56 -24.69 -0.39
CA ALA A 62 12.71 -23.56 -0.77
C ALA A 62 12.74 -23.27 -2.28
N VAL A 63 13.94 -23.27 -2.89
CA VAL A 63 14.09 -23.04 -4.33
C VAL A 63 13.54 -24.20 -5.16
N VAL A 64 13.72 -25.45 -4.71
CA VAL A 64 13.13 -26.62 -5.39
C VAL A 64 11.60 -26.55 -5.35
N LEU A 65 11.00 -26.21 -4.22
CA LEU A 65 9.55 -26.10 -4.09
C LEU A 65 8.96 -25.00 -5.00
N GLU A 66 9.62 -23.84 -5.09
CA GLU A 66 9.24 -22.77 -6.03
C GLU A 66 9.19 -23.30 -7.47
N VAL A 67 10.24 -24.03 -7.89
CA VAL A 67 10.36 -24.54 -9.26
C VAL A 67 9.40 -25.69 -9.55
N LEU A 68 9.24 -26.64 -8.63
CA LEU A 68 8.29 -27.74 -8.83
C LEU A 68 6.86 -27.22 -8.99
N ARG A 69 6.47 -26.21 -8.19
CA ARG A 69 5.17 -25.56 -8.33
C ARG A 69 5.06 -24.81 -9.66
N LEU A 70 6.08 -24.04 -10.03
CA LEU A 70 6.11 -23.30 -11.29
C LEU A 70 5.91 -24.21 -12.52
N THR A 71 6.50 -25.41 -12.51
CA THR A 71 6.44 -26.29 -13.69
C THR A 71 5.11 -27.01 -13.86
N GLU A 72 4.32 -27.16 -12.79
CA GLU A 72 3.07 -27.95 -12.76
C GLU A 72 3.21 -29.40 -13.25
N LEU A 73 4.43 -29.94 -13.29
CA LEU A 73 4.72 -31.32 -13.73
C LEU A 73 4.57 -32.37 -12.62
N VAL A 74 4.18 -31.94 -11.41
CA VAL A 74 4.16 -32.77 -10.20
C VAL A 74 2.87 -32.50 -9.43
N ASP A 75 2.27 -33.56 -8.89
CA ASP A 75 1.10 -33.43 -8.03
C ASP A 75 1.42 -32.63 -6.75
N ASN A 76 0.50 -31.75 -6.36
CA ASN A 76 0.63 -30.91 -5.17
C ASN A 76 0.88 -31.71 -3.87
N ASP A 77 0.38 -32.95 -3.81
CA ASP A 77 0.60 -33.84 -2.65
C ASP A 77 2.09 -34.21 -2.46
N PHE A 78 2.89 -34.19 -3.52
CA PHE A 78 4.32 -34.51 -3.47
C PHE A 78 5.14 -33.38 -2.84
N ILE A 79 4.77 -32.13 -3.10
CA ILE A 79 5.47 -30.94 -2.58
C ILE A 79 5.04 -30.60 -1.14
N LEU A 80 3.87 -31.08 -0.71
CA LEU A 80 3.27 -30.76 0.60
C LEU A 80 4.16 -31.15 1.79
N GLU A 81 4.84 -32.30 1.74
CA GLU A 81 5.73 -32.71 2.84
C GLU A 81 6.96 -31.78 2.93
N GLY A 82 7.52 -31.37 1.78
CA GLY A 82 8.60 -30.39 1.72
C GLY A 82 8.16 -29.01 2.25
N GLU A 83 6.97 -28.54 1.89
CA GLU A 83 6.39 -27.28 2.40
C GLU A 83 6.19 -27.32 3.92
N ASN A 84 5.60 -28.40 4.44
CA ASN A 84 5.39 -28.57 5.87
C ASN A 84 6.70 -28.62 6.64
N THR A 85 7.72 -29.28 6.08
CA THR A 85 9.04 -29.36 6.69
C THR A 85 9.77 -28.03 6.64
N VAL A 86 9.79 -27.34 5.49
CA VAL A 86 10.46 -26.03 5.36
C VAL A 86 9.79 -24.97 6.23
N ALA A 87 8.45 -24.98 6.37
CA ALA A 87 7.73 -24.04 7.23
C ALA A 87 8.07 -24.19 8.73
N ARG A 88 8.49 -25.38 9.15
CA ARG A 88 8.91 -25.69 10.53
C ARG A 88 10.37 -25.38 10.81
N MET A 89 11.20 -25.18 9.78
CA MET A 89 12.60 -24.82 9.95
C MET A 89 12.72 -23.38 10.48
N ASN A 90 13.66 -23.19 11.40
CA ASN A 90 13.98 -21.87 11.94
C ASN A 90 14.93 -21.14 10.99
N ALA A 91 14.49 -20.04 10.39
CA ALA A 91 15.36 -19.23 9.54
C ALA A 91 16.31 -18.38 10.39
N GLU A 92 17.61 -18.57 10.21
CA GLU A 92 18.63 -17.83 10.97
C GLU A 92 18.99 -16.47 10.34
N ILE A 93 18.69 -16.29 9.05
CA ILE A 93 18.97 -15.08 8.27
C ILE A 93 17.78 -14.71 7.36
N ILE A 94 17.74 -13.44 6.93
CA ILE A 94 16.66 -12.89 6.11
C ILE A 94 16.56 -13.57 4.74
N ASP A 95 17.68 -13.86 4.06
CA ASP A 95 17.66 -14.66 2.81
C ASP A 95 16.87 -15.96 2.96
N TRP A 96 17.11 -16.73 4.03
CA TRP A 96 16.44 -18.01 4.25
C TRP A 96 14.96 -17.85 4.59
N LEU A 97 14.60 -16.81 5.36
CA LEU A 97 13.21 -16.51 5.69
C LEU A 97 12.43 -16.01 4.47
N ALA A 98 13.04 -15.15 3.65
CA ALA A 98 12.47 -14.67 2.41
C ALA A 98 12.21 -15.81 1.43
N ARG A 99 13.17 -16.73 1.27
CA ARG A 99 12.99 -17.93 0.44
C ARG A 99 11.90 -18.87 0.97
N GLN A 100 11.74 -19.00 2.29
CA GLN A 100 10.61 -19.73 2.88
C GLN A 100 9.28 -19.09 2.49
N VAL A 101 9.16 -17.76 2.57
CA VAL A 101 7.95 -17.05 2.16
C VAL A 101 7.68 -17.27 0.67
N ILE A 102 8.70 -17.16 -0.19
CA ILE A 102 8.57 -17.43 -1.63
C ILE A 102 8.10 -18.86 -1.89
N ALA A 103 8.68 -19.85 -1.20
CA ALA A 103 8.29 -21.25 -1.36
C ALA A 103 6.86 -21.53 -0.86
N LEU A 104 6.36 -20.78 0.13
CA LEU A 104 5.04 -20.99 0.73
C LEU A 104 3.94 -20.10 0.14
N GLU A 105 4.31 -19.07 -0.62
CA GLU A 105 3.43 -18.11 -1.31
C GLU A 105 2.23 -17.67 -0.46
N ASN A 106 1.00 -17.89 -0.96
CA ASN A 106 -0.26 -17.49 -0.35
C ASN A 106 -0.84 -18.54 0.62
N SER A 107 -0.10 -19.61 0.92
CA SER A 107 -0.56 -20.59 1.91
C SER A 107 -0.72 -19.94 3.30
N PRO A 108 -1.56 -20.50 4.19
CA PRO A 108 -1.66 -20.01 5.57
C PRO A 108 -0.31 -19.97 6.31
N LEU A 109 0.61 -20.89 5.97
CA LEU A 109 1.97 -20.91 6.50
C LEU A 109 2.82 -19.77 5.91
N GLY A 110 2.67 -19.49 4.61
CA GLY A 110 3.30 -18.36 3.90
C GLY A 110 2.88 -17.01 4.45
N VAL A 111 1.58 -16.80 4.74
CA VAL A 111 1.07 -15.59 5.42
C VAL A 111 1.74 -15.41 6.79
N LYS A 112 1.86 -16.48 7.56
CA LYS A 112 2.49 -16.44 8.90
C LYS A 112 3.98 -16.11 8.82
N LYS A 113 4.70 -16.69 7.85
CA LYS A 113 6.12 -16.39 7.59
C LYS A 113 6.33 -14.98 7.04
N SER A 114 5.37 -14.46 6.27
CA SER A 114 5.40 -13.07 5.79
C SER A 114 5.25 -12.07 6.94
N ALA A 115 4.43 -12.38 7.95
CA ALA A 115 4.35 -11.56 9.16
C ALA A 115 5.65 -11.56 9.96
N GLU A 116 6.33 -12.72 10.08
CA GLU A 116 7.66 -12.84 10.69
C GLU A 116 8.69 -11.99 9.93
N LEU A 117 8.71 -12.10 8.59
CA LEU A 117 9.59 -11.33 7.71
C LEU A 117 9.30 -9.83 7.72
N ALA A 118 8.04 -9.44 7.90
CA ALA A 118 7.62 -8.05 8.01
C ALA A 118 8.00 -7.43 9.36
N GLN A 119 7.89 -8.19 10.46
CA GLN A 119 8.20 -7.75 11.83
C GLN A 119 9.71 -7.69 12.16
N GLY A 120 10.58 -8.15 11.27
CA GLY A 120 12.03 -8.26 11.45
C GLY A 120 12.80 -6.93 11.62
N ASP A 121 12.22 -5.91 12.25
CA ASP A 121 12.80 -4.58 12.46
C ASP A 121 13.84 -4.53 13.62
N ASN A 122 14.14 -5.65 14.27
CA ASN A 122 15.22 -5.73 15.27
C ASN A 122 16.63 -5.96 14.68
N LEU A 123 16.81 -5.79 13.36
CA LEU A 123 18.11 -5.80 12.68
C LEU A 123 18.43 -4.49 11.95
N GLY A 124 17.86 -3.37 12.40
CA GLY A 124 18.39 -2.04 12.16
C GLY A 124 18.48 -1.63 10.68
N TRP A 125 19.11 -0.50 10.47
CA TRP A 125 19.24 0.16 9.17
C TRP A 125 20.25 -0.52 8.22
N ASP A 126 20.62 -1.78 8.51
CA ASP A 126 21.70 -2.55 7.88
C ASP A 126 21.20 -3.90 7.32
N LEU A 127 20.00 -3.95 6.71
CA LEU A 127 19.76 -5.02 5.74
C LEU A 127 20.71 -4.77 4.56
N ASN A 128 21.62 -5.72 4.32
CA ASN A 128 22.42 -5.70 3.11
C ASN A 128 21.48 -5.66 1.88
N ARG A 129 21.97 -5.13 0.77
CA ARG A 129 21.11 -4.85 -0.40
C ARG A 129 20.46 -6.13 -0.97
N LEU A 130 21.10 -7.30 -0.80
CA LEU A 130 20.53 -8.60 -1.19
C LEU A 130 19.28 -8.95 -0.37
N ASP A 131 19.38 -8.89 0.95
CA ASP A 131 18.28 -9.19 1.87
C ASP A 131 17.10 -8.26 1.64
N ARG A 132 17.38 -7.00 1.28
CA ARG A 132 16.34 -6.03 0.92
C ARG A 132 15.59 -6.45 -0.35
N ALA A 133 16.30 -6.85 -1.41
CA ALA A 133 15.68 -7.33 -2.65
C ALA A 133 14.86 -8.60 -2.41
N LEU A 134 15.40 -9.57 -1.67
CA LEU A 134 14.71 -10.83 -1.34
C LEU A 134 13.48 -10.60 -0.45
N ARG A 135 13.57 -9.68 0.52
CA ARG A 135 12.42 -9.29 1.36
C ARG A 135 11.31 -8.67 0.51
N ALA A 136 11.65 -7.77 -0.41
CA ALA A 136 10.67 -7.17 -1.31
C ALA A 136 10.06 -8.21 -2.26
N GLU A 137 10.87 -9.11 -2.82
CA GLU A 137 10.39 -10.23 -3.63
C GLU A 137 9.40 -11.10 -2.87
N ALA A 138 9.76 -11.53 -1.66
CA ALA A 138 8.93 -12.38 -0.81
C ALA A 138 7.61 -11.71 -0.39
N LEU A 139 7.67 -10.46 0.07
CA LEU A 139 6.47 -9.76 0.53
C LEU A 139 5.55 -9.33 -0.60
N SER A 140 6.01 -9.35 -1.86
CA SER A 140 5.17 -9.07 -3.03
C SER A 140 4.01 -10.07 -3.24
N PHE A 141 4.11 -11.29 -2.67
CA PHE A 141 3.00 -12.24 -2.63
C PHE A 141 1.83 -11.76 -1.77
N HIS A 142 2.12 -10.93 -0.76
CA HIS A 142 1.16 -10.38 0.21
C HIS A 142 1.12 -8.84 0.11
N ALA A 143 1.22 -8.30 -1.11
CA ALA A 143 1.43 -6.87 -1.34
C ALA A 143 0.37 -5.96 -0.71
N THR A 144 -0.90 -6.40 -0.68
CA THR A 144 -2.01 -5.66 -0.04
C THR A 144 -1.87 -5.55 1.48
N THR A 145 -1.14 -6.47 2.10
CA THR A 145 -0.91 -6.50 3.56
C THR A 145 0.30 -5.66 3.95
N TYR A 146 1.30 -5.52 3.06
CA TYR A 146 2.55 -4.81 3.33
C TYR A 146 2.86 -3.67 2.34
N PRO A 147 1.91 -2.80 1.99
CA PRO A 147 2.12 -1.77 0.97
C PRO A 147 3.27 -0.82 1.35
N ASN A 148 3.36 -0.40 2.62
CA ASN A 148 4.40 0.52 3.08
C ASN A 148 5.83 -0.01 2.89
N ILE A 149 6.06 -1.32 3.06
CA ILE A 149 7.40 -1.93 2.89
C ILE A 149 7.76 -1.96 1.41
N LEU A 150 6.81 -2.31 0.55
CA LEU A 150 7.02 -2.39 -0.90
C LEU A 150 7.14 -1.00 -1.53
N ASP A 151 6.32 -0.04 -1.12
CA ASP A 151 6.39 1.35 -1.55
C ASP A 151 7.71 1.98 -1.11
N GLY A 152 8.15 1.71 0.13
CA GLY A 152 9.48 2.11 0.61
C GLY A 152 10.62 1.50 -0.21
N PHE A 153 10.54 0.21 -0.55
CA PHE A 153 11.52 -0.42 -1.44
C PHE A 153 11.56 0.27 -2.80
N VAL A 154 10.41 0.50 -3.44
CA VAL A 154 10.29 1.14 -4.76
C VAL A 154 10.80 2.58 -4.73
N HIS A 155 10.43 3.35 -3.71
CA HIS A 155 10.86 4.74 -3.52
C HIS A 155 12.39 4.87 -3.46
N GLU A 156 13.06 3.91 -2.83
CA GLU A 156 14.51 3.94 -2.63
C GLU A 156 15.32 3.51 -3.86
N LEU A 157 14.71 2.76 -4.81
CA LEU A 157 15.42 2.18 -5.96
C LEU A 157 16.30 3.17 -6.74
N PRO A 158 15.86 4.41 -7.06
CA PRO A 158 16.69 5.37 -7.79
C PRO A 158 17.96 5.78 -7.05
N TYR A 159 17.97 5.68 -5.71
CA TYR A 159 19.13 5.99 -4.87
C TYR A 159 20.03 4.76 -4.64
N GLN A 160 19.48 3.55 -4.81
CA GLN A 160 20.24 2.31 -4.71
C GLN A 160 20.99 1.97 -6.01
N GLN A 161 20.39 2.29 -7.16
CA GLN A 161 20.92 1.96 -8.48
C GLN A 161 22.11 2.85 -8.83
N SER A 162 23.22 2.24 -9.23
CA SER A 162 24.39 2.93 -9.76
C SER A 162 24.07 3.61 -11.10
N SER A 163 24.90 4.57 -11.51
CA SER A 163 24.69 5.33 -12.76
C SER A 163 24.75 4.46 -14.02
N ASP A 164 25.44 3.32 -13.96
CA ASP A 164 25.53 2.30 -15.01
C ASP A 164 24.32 1.34 -15.03
N GLY A 165 23.39 1.48 -14.08
CA GLY A 165 22.20 0.65 -13.92
C GLY A 165 22.36 -0.53 -12.94
N SER A 166 23.56 -0.77 -12.43
CA SER A 166 23.86 -1.93 -11.58
C SER A 166 23.43 -1.74 -10.12
N PHE A 167 23.36 -2.86 -9.39
CA PHE A 167 23.26 -2.89 -7.94
C PHE A 167 24.45 -3.66 -7.34
N SER A 168 24.97 -3.14 -6.24
CA SER A 168 26.14 -3.65 -5.51
C SER A 168 25.74 -4.18 -4.13
N TYR A 169 26.65 -4.85 -3.41
CA TYR A 169 26.40 -5.26 -2.02
C TYR A 169 26.22 -4.04 -1.08
N ASP A 170 27.06 -3.01 -1.26
CA ASP A 170 27.04 -1.77 -0.48
C ASP A 170 27.09 -0.52 -1.39
N TYR A 171 26.64 0.62 -0.86
CA TYR A 171 26.67 1.90 -1.58
C TYR A 171 28.07 2.25 -2.11
N GLY A 172 28.13 2.63 -3.40
CA GLY A 172 29.36 3.10 -4.04
C GLY A 172 30.39 2.01 -4.38
N GLN A 173 30.09 0.74 -4.11
CA GLN A 173 30.88 -0.38 -4.61
C GLN A 173 30.50 -0.73 -6.07
N GLU A 174 31.35 -1.50 -6.72
CA GLU A 174 31.11 -1.99 -8.08
C GLU A 174 29.84 -2.85 -8.15
N GLY A 175 29.16 -2.76 -9.29
CA GLY A 175 27.96 -3.54 -9.56
C GLY A 175 28.23 -5.03 -9.49
N HIS A 176 27.33 -5.79 -8.85
CA HIS A 176 27.47 -7.23 -8.72
C HIS A 176 26.36 -7.96 -9.49
N VAL A 177 26.74 -8.96 -10.29
CA VAL A 177 25.84 -9.71 -11.18
C VAL A 177 24.68 -10.33 -10.41
N ALA A 178 24.97 -11.12 -9.36
CA ALA A 178 23.93 -11.79 -8.58
C ALA A 178 22.97 -10.82 -7.87
N ILE A 179 23.49 -9.68 -7.38
CA ILE A 179 22.69 -8.69 -6.66
C ILE A 179 21.74 -7.99 -7.64
N THR A 180 22.29 -7.55 -8.77
CA THR A 180 21.50 -6.92 -9.82
C THR A 180 20.40 -7.85 -10.32
N ALA A 181 20.70 -9.14 -10.49
CA ALA A 181 19.70 -10.14 -10.87
C ALA A 181 18.61 -10.33 -9.80
N HIS A 182 18.95 -10.36 -8.50
CA HIS A 182 17.96 -10.46 -7.43
C HIS A 182 17.06 -9.22 -7.33
N TYR A 183 17.61 -8.01 -7.52
CA TYR A 183 16.81 -6.80 -7.65
C TYR A 183 15.83 -6.91 -8.82
N LEU A 184 16.30 -7.36 -10.00
CA LEU A 184 15.42 -7.56 -11.14
C LEU A 184 14.34 -8.62 -10.89
N LYS A 185 14.64 -9.73 -10.19
CA LYS A 185 13.64 -10.75 -9.84
C LYS A 185 12.53 -10.16 -8.96
N ALA A 186 12.89 -9.32 -7.98
CA ALA A 186 11.92 -8.56 -7.18
C ALA A 186 11.08 -7.59 -8.03
N LEU A 187 11.72 -6.83 -8.94
CA LEU A 187 11.05 -5.89 -9.82
C LEU A 187 10.06 -6.56 -10.78
N CYS A 188 10.40 -7.74 -11.32
CA CYS A 188 9.47 -8.53 -12.14
C CYS A 188 8.16 -8.82 -11.42
N ARG A 189 8.21 -9.09 -10.10
CA ARG A 189 7.00 -9.33 -9.30
C ARG A 189 6.24 -8.04 -8.99
N LEU A 190 6.97 -6.95 -8.72
CA LEU A 190 6.39 -5.64 -8.39
C LEU A 190 5.81 -4.88 -9.58
N ALA A 191 6.22 -5.21 -10.82
CA ALA A 191 5.69 -4.61 -12.05
C ALA A 191 4.16 -4.76 -12.19
N LYS A 192 3.54 -5.69 -11.46
CA LYS A 192 2.08 -5.85 -11.38
C LYS A 192 1.38 -4.69 -10.64
N TYR A 193 2.11 -3.97 -9.79
CA TYR A 193 1.55 -3.01 -8.85
C TYR A 193 2.06 -1.57 -9.06
N THR A 194 3.22 -1.39 -9.69
CA THR A 194 3.85 -0.07 -9.86
C THR A 194 4.73 0.00 -11.12
N ASP A 195 4.95 1.21 -11.64
CA ASP A 195 5.81 1.44 -12.80
C ASP A 195 7.29 1.45 -12.37
N ILE A 196 7.98 0.36 -12.68
CA ILE A 196 9.42 0.17 -12.41
C ILE A 196 10.24 -0.02 -13.69
N GLU A 197 9.62 0.21 -14.87
CA GLU A 197 10.15 -0.19 -16.16
C GLU A 197 11.51 0.46 -16.42
N ALA A 198 11.61 1.78 -16.22
CA ALA A 198 12.85 2.52 -16.47
C ALA A 198 14.06 2.03 -15.64
N ILE A 199 13.82 1.58 -14.40
CA ILE A 199 14.88 1.10 -13.49
C ILE A 199 15.30 -0.31 -13.90
N ALA A 200 14.32 -1.19 -14.12
CA ALA A 200 14.56 -2.56 -14.56
C ALA A 200 15.29 -2.61 -15.90
N VAL A 201 14.93 -1.73 -16.84
CA VAL A 201 15.53 -1.61 -18.16
C VAL A 201 17.04 -1.30 -18.09
N LYS A 202 17.45 -0.37 -17.22
CA LYS A 202 18.86 -0.03 -17.03
C LYS A 202 19.66 -1.18 -16.42
N ALA A 203 19.12 -1.84 -15.39
CA ALA A 203 19.77 -2.97 -14.74
C ALA A 203 19.90 -4.18 -15.68
N ALA A 204 18.86 -4.46 -16.47
CA ALA A 204 18.89 -5.50 -17.49
C ALA A 204 19.94 -5.21 -18.58
N HIS A 205 20.03 -3.96 -19.03
CA HIS A 205 21.05 -3.54 -20.00
C HIS A 205 22.47 -3.73 -19.44
N TRP A 206 22.69 -3.39 -18.16
CA TRP A 206 23.97 -3.64 -17.50
C TRP A 206 24.31 -5.14 -17.46
N LEU A 207 23.40 -5.98 -16.98
CA LEU A 207 23.59 -7.43 -16.94
C LEU A 207 23.90 -8.02 -18.32
N SER A 208 23.19 -7.58 -19.36
CA SER A 208 23.46 -8.03 -20.74
C SER A 208 24.88 -7.73 -21.20
N ASN A 209 25.51 -6.66 -20.70
CA ASN A 209 26.90 -6.31 -21.01
C ASN A 209 27.93 -7.03 -20.13
N CYS A 210 27.49 -7.69 -19.05
CA CYS A 210 28.34 -8.48 -18.16
C CYS A 210 28.51 -9.95 -18.59
N GLN A 211 27.99 -10.35 -19.76
CA GLN A 211 28.10 -11.73 -20.24
C GLN A 211 29.55 -12.06 -20.60
N ASN A 212 30.06 -13.18 -20.08
CA ASN A 212 31.41 -13.66 -20.36
C ASN A 212 31.51 -14.24 -21.78
N PRO A 213 32.74 -14.36 -22.34
CA PRO A 213 32.95 -14.92 -23.68
C PRO A 213 32.47 -16.37 -23.88
N ASP A 214 32.24 -17.12 -22.80
CA ASP A 214 31.68 -18.47 -22.82
C ASP A 214 30.14 -18.50 -22.84
N GLY A 215 29.50 -17.32 -22.82
CA GLY A 215 28.05 -17.14 -22.80
C GLY A 215 27.42 -17.11 -21.41
N GLY A 216 28.16 -17.49 -20.36
CA GLY A 216 27.66 -17.47 -18.99
C GLY A 216 27.84 -16.12 -18.29
N TRP A 217 27.37 -16.04 -17.05
CA TRP A 217 27.56 -14.91 -16.15
C TRP A 217 28.20 -15.36 -14.84
N GLY A 218 29.02 -14.48 -14.28
CA GLY A 218 29.67 -14.62 -12.98
C GLY A 218 30.92 -13.73 -12.91
N ASP A 219 31.40 -13.44 -11.70
CA ASP A 219 32.50 -12.51 -11.46
C ASP A 219 33.70 -13.23 -10.78
N PRO A 220 34.84 -13.45 -11.48
CA PRO A 220 35.11 -13.19 -12.90
C PRO A 220 34.78 -14.37 -13.83
N GLN A 221 34.39 -15.53 -13.29
CA GLN A 221 34.10 -16.74 -14.06
C GLN A 221 32.61 -17.06 -14.05
N SER A 222 32.11 -17.56 -15.17
CA SER A 222 30.72 -17.99 -15.29
C SER A 222 30.38 -19.11 -14.32
N THR A 223 29.23 -19.00 -13.64
CA THR A 223 28.71 -20.07 -12.77
C THR A 223 27.30 -20.46 -13.20
N ILE A 224 26.84 -21.66 -12.81
CA ILE A 224 25.47 -22.11 -13.06
C ILE A 224 24.47 -21.18 -12.36
N GLN A 225 24.75 -20.80 -11.11
CA GLN A 225 23.87 -19.96 -10.30
C GLN A 225 23.65 -18.58 -10.94
N GLU A 226 24.72 -17.84 -11.23
CA GLU A 226 24.61 -16.48 -11.77
C GLU A 226 24.07 -16.49 -13.19
N THR A 227 24.49 -17.45 -14.02
CA THR A 227 23.95 -17.61 -15.37
C THR A 227 22.45 -17.87 -15.35
N ALA A 228 21.98 -18.79 -14.51
CA ALA A 228 20.55 -19.11 -14.41
C ALA A 228 19.73 -17.93 -13.86
N LEU A 229 20.22 -17.25 -12.81
CA LEU A 229 19.55 -16.07 -12.25
C LEU A 229 19.43 -14.93 -13.28
N VAL A 230 20.51 -14.64 -14.03
CA VAL A 230 20.50 -13.57 -15.04
C VAL A 230 19.61 -13.95 -16.21
N CYS A 231 19.70 -15.19 -16.70
CA CYS A 231 18.83 -15.64 -17.79
C CYS A 231 17.35 -15.61 -17.38
N ASN A 232 17.01 -16.02 -16.15
CA ASN A 232 15.64 -15.94 -15.64
C ASN A 232 15.06 -14.51 -15.79
N VAL A 233 15.78 -13.49 -15.32
CA VAL A 233 15.26 -12.11 -15.29
C VAL A 233 15.30 -11.43 -16.66
N LEU A 234 16.34 -11.65 -17.47
CA LEU A 234 16.45 -11.02 -18.78
C LEU A 234 15.37 -11.53 -19.76
N GLN A 235 15.01 -12.81 -19.67
CA GLN A 235 13.91 -13.41 -20.45
C GLN A 235 12.54 -12.81 -20.11
N ARG A 236 12.36 -12.28 -18.88
CA ARG A 236 11.07 -11.78 -18.37
C ARG A 236 10.89 -10.28 -18.52
N ILE A 237 11.98 -9.50 -18.55
CA ILE A 237 11.90 -8.03 -18.57
C ILE A 237 12.07 -7.48 -19.99
N LEU A 238 13.03 -7.98 -20.79
CA LEU A 238 13.43 -7.35 -22.06
C LEU A 238 13.86 -8.38 -23.13
N PRO A 239 12.96 -9.24 -23.61
CA PRO A 239 13.27 -10.26 -24.60
C PRO A 239 13.79 -9.72 -25.95
N VAL A 240 13.65 -8.41 -26.20
CA VAL A 240 14.04 -7.75 -27.47
C VAL A 240 15.55 -7.57 -27.62
N TRP A 241 16.32 -7.66 -26.54
CA TRP A 241 17.74 -7.29 -26.57
C TRP A 241 18.70 -8.43 -26.87
N GLY A 242 18.25 -9.68 -26.86
CA GLY A 242 19.06 -10.87 -27.18
C GLY A 242 20.24 -11.03 -26.21
N GLY A 243 20.34 -12.17 -25.54
CA GLY A 243 21.43 -12.33 -24.56
C GLY A 243 21.37 -13.61 -23.76
N CYS A 244 20.18 -14.13 -23.49
CA CYS A 244 20.03 -15.36 -22.70
C CYS A 244 20.36 -16.63 -23.48
N GLU A 245 20.31 -16.61 -24.81
CA GLU A 245 20.52 -17.80 -25.65
C GLU A 245 21.91 -18.40 -25.43
N ALA A 246 22.95 -17.55 -25.37
CA ALA A 246 24.30 -18.00 -25.07
C ALA A 246 24.44 -18.51 -23.62
N GLY A 247 23.68 -17.95 -22.68
CA GLY A 247 23.59 -18.43 -21.30
C GLY A 247 22.88 -19.77 -21.17
N LEU A 248 21.77 -19.96 -21.87
CA LEU A 248 21.06 -21.23 -21.96
C LEU A 248 21.97 -22.31 -22.58
N ALA A 249 22.73 -21.97 -23.61
CA ALA A 249 23.72 -22.86 -24.19
C ALA A 249 24.85 -23.21 -23.20
N TYR A 250 25.32 -22.23 -22.42
CA TYR A 250 26.27 -22.46 -21.33
C TYR A 250 25.69 -23.44 -20.29
N LEU A 251 24.46 -23.19 -19.80
CA LEU A 251 23.78 -24.06 -18.84
C LEU A 251 23.61 -25.47 -19.40
N LEU A 252 23.15 -25.61 -20.64
CA LEU A 252 23.00 -26.91 -21.28
C LEU A 252 24.34 -27.66 -21.37
N GLY A 253 25.44 -26.93 -21.62
CA GLY A 253 26.80 -27.47 -21.61
C GLY A 253 27.32 -27.91 -20.24
N GLN A 254 26.79 -27.34 -19.15
CA GLN A 254 27.09 -27.74 -17.77
C GLN A 254 26.23 -28.91 -17.26
N ARG A 255 25.19 -29.29 -18.02
CA ARG A 255 24.28 -30.36 -17.64
C ARG A 255 25.00 -31.71 -17.61
N GLN A 256 24.75 -32.48 -16.56
CA GLN A 256 25.33 -33.82 -16.38
C GLN A 256 24.51 -34.88 -17.11
N SER A 257 25.11 -36.06 -17.33
CA SER A 257 24.47 -37.16 -18.06
C SER A 257 23.27 -37.79 -17.34
N ASP A 258 23.13 -37.53 -16.05
CA ASP A 258 22.00 -37.97 -15.22
C ASP A 258 20.78 -37.03 -15.33
N GLY A 259 20.92 -35.89 -16.04
CA GLY A 259 19.87 -34.90 -16.24
C GLY A 259 19.95 -33.69 -15.30
N GLY A 260 20.77 -33.74 -14.24
CA GLY A 260 20.91 -32.67 -13.27
C GLY A 260 22.07 -31.70 -13.54
N TRP A 261 22.20 -30.70 -12.67
CA TRP A 261 23.29 -29.71 -12.67
C TRP A 261 24.20 -29.82 -11.43
N GLY A 262 24.36 -31.04 -10.93
CA GLY A 262 25.27 -31.39 -9.83
C GLY A 262 24.62 -31.44 -8.46
N ASP A 263 23.78 -30.47 -8.10
CA ASP A 263 22.98 -30.49 -6.88
C ASP A 263 21.56 -29.94 -7.11
N ALA A 264 20.70 -30.08 -6.09
CA ALA A 264 19.29 -29.70 -6.18
C ALA A 264 19.08 -28.19 -6.39
N TYR A 265 19.93 -27.34 -5.80
CA TYR A 265 19.84 -25.89 -5.94
C TYR A 265 20.15 -25.45 -7.37
N HIS A 266 21.27 -25.91 -7.92
CA HIS A 266 21.67 -25.59 -9.29
C HIS A 266 20.72 -26.22 -10.32
N THR A 267 20.22 -27.43 -10.07
CA THR A 267 19.23 -28.08 -10.94
C THR A 267 17.93 -27.29 -10.95
N ALA A 268 17.42 -26.87 -9.80
CA ALA A 268 16.20 -26.05 -9.72
C ALA A 268 16.36 -24.72 -10.48
N LEU A 269 17.46 -23.98 -10.26
CA LEU A 269 17.71 -22.72 -10.97
C LEU A 269 17.79 -22.91 -12.49
N ALA A 270 18.45 -23.97 -12.96
CA ALA A 270 18.52 -24.28 -14.39
C ALA A 270 17.13 -24.62 -14.96
N VAL A 271 16.36 -25.46 -14.26
CA VAL A 271 14.98 -25.81 -14.65
C VAL A 271 14.10 -24.56 -14.73
N GLU A 272 14.14 -23.69 -13.72
CA GLU A 272 13.43 -22.41 -13.70
C GLU A 272 13.78 -21.57 -14.95
N CYS A 273 15.07 -21.49 -15.27
CA CYS A 273 15.56 -20.73 -16.40
C CYS A 273 15.06 -21.27 -17.75
N PHE A 274 15.08 -22.60 -17.95
CA PHE A 274 14.57 -23.22 -19.18
C PHE A 274 13.03 -23.19 -19.26
N TYR A 275 12.34 -23.18 -18.11
CA TYR A 275 10.89 -23.02 -18.07
C TYR A 275 10.45 -21.66 -18.64
N TYR A 276 11.16 -20.58 -18.29
CA TYR A 276 10.87 -19.24 -18.80
C TYR A 276 11.26 -19.01 -20.27
N TYR A 277 11.97 -19.95 -20.91
CA TYR A 277 12.24 -19.89 -22.35
C TYR A 277 11.01 -20.33 -23.17
N ARG A 278 9.93 -19.57 -23.04
CA ARG A 278 8.62 -19.78 -23.68
C ARG A 278 8.01 -18.44 -24.12
N PRO A 279 7.05 -18.42 -25.04
CA PRO A 279 6.25 -17.21 -25.31
C PRO A 279 5.49 -16.75 -24.05
N ASN A 280 5.08 -15.47 -24.02
CA ASN A 280 4.18 -14.95 -22.98
C ASN A 280 3.36 -13.79 -23.51
N LEU A 281 2.22 -14.12 -24.08
CA LEU A 281 1.12 -13.23 -24.36
C LEU A 281 0.64 -12.57 -23.07
N ASN A 282 0.43 -11.26 -23.12
CA ASN A 282 0.00 -10.51 -21.95
C ASN A 282 -0.82 -9.29 -22.37
N LEU A 283 -1.86 -9.00 -21.58
CA LEU A 283 -2.65 -7.77 -21.65
C LEU A 283 -2.54 -7.00 -20.32
N ARG A 284 -2.28 -5.69 -20.38
CA ARG A 284 -2.21 -4.82 -19.19
C ARG A 284 -3.45 -3.94 -19.03
N PRO A 285 -3.74 -3.43 -17.82
CA PRO A 285 -4.74 -2.39 -17.65
C PRO A 285 -4.47 -1.19 -18.57
N GLY A 286 -5.46 -0.83 -19.39
CA GLY A 286 -5.35 0.24 -20.39
C GLY A 286 -4.94 -0.22 -21.80
N ASP A 287 -4.50 -1.46 -21.97
CA ASP A 287 -4.24 -2.05 -23.30
C ASP A 287 -5.55 -2.34 -24.05
N LEU A 288 -6.70 -2.39 -23.39
CA LEU A 288 -8.03 -2.51 -24.01
C LEU A 288 -8.84 -1.23 -23.80
N GLN A 289 -9.37 -0.67 -24.88
CA GLN A 289 -10.18 0.55 -24.89
C GLN A 289 -11.39 0.38 -25.80
N ILE A 290 -12.52 0.99 -25.41
CA ILE A 290 -13.75 1.03 -26.21
C ILE A 290 -14.21 2.48 -26.29
N TYR A 291 -14.46 2.97 -27.50
CA TYR A 291 -14.92 4.33 -27.74
C TYR A 291 -15.83 4.43 -28.96
N GLU A 292 -16.61 5.49 -29.04
CA GLU A 292 -17.43 5.81 -30.20
C GLU A 292 -16.68 6.81 -31.10
N GLU A 293 -16.60 6.48 -32.39
CA GLU A 293 -16.06 7.36 -33.43
C GLU A 293 -17.05 7.40 -34.60
N ASP A 294 -17.52 8.59 -34.97
CA ASP A 294 -18.45 8.81 -36.09
C ASP A 294 -19.74 7.95 -36.05
N GLY A 295 -20.29 7.69 -34.85
CA GLY A 295 -21.50 6.88 -34.68
C GLY A 295 -21.28 5.37 -34.75
N THR A 296 -20.02 4.92 -34.79
CA THR A 296 -19.63 3.50 -34.75
C THR A 296 -18.75 3.25 -33.54
N TRP A 297 -19.08 2.23 -32.74
CA TRP A 297 -18.22 1.84 -31.62
C TRP A 297 -17.00 1.10 -32.14
N ARG A 298 -15.85 1.28 -31.47
CA ARG A 298 -14.58 0.67 -31.81
C ARG A 298 -13.94 0.06 -30.57
N ILE A 299 -13.26 -1.05 -30.78
CA ILE A 299 -12.38 -1.66 -29.78
C ILE A 299 -10.94 -1.48 -30.27
N ASP A 300 -10.10 -0.92 -29.40
CA ASP A 300 -8.66 -0.86 -29.55
C ASP A 300 -8.01 -1.77 -28.50
N MET A 301 -7.16 -2.69 -28.95
CA MET A 301 -6.44 -3.62 -28.11
C MET A 301 -4.94 -3.61 -28.42
N ALA A 302 -4.09 -3.54 -27.41
CA ALA A 302 -2.63 -3.70 -27.51
C ALA A 302 -2.19 -5.03 -26.88
N LEU A 303 -1.94 -6.04 -27.71
CA LEU A 303 -1.44 -7.34 -27.28
C LEU A 303 0.10 -7.36 -27.31
N ARG A 304 0.74 -8.00 -26.35
CA ARG A 304 2.21 -8.08 -26.24
C ARG A 304 2.66 -9.52 -26.14
N ASN A 305 3.78 -9.87 -26.76
CA ASN A 305 4.54 -11.06 -26.39
C ASN A 305 5.73 -10.63 -25.51
N GLN A 306 5.66 -10.86 -24.20
CA GLN A 306 6.72 -10.56 -23.22
C GLN A 306 7.72 -11.71 -23.05
N GLY A 307 7.49 -12.86 -23.69
CA GLY A 307 8.43 -13.99 -23.65
C GLY A 307 9.58 -13.86 -24.66
N PRO A 308 10.69 -14.60 -24.45
CA PRO A 308 11.85 -14.61 -25.35
C PRO A 308 11.63 -15.42 -26.64
N VAL A 309 10.52 -16.14 -26.77
CA VAL A 309 10.22 -16.99 -27.93
C VAL A 309 9.01 -16.48 -28.69
N ASP A 310 8.99 -16.65 -30.01
CA ASP A 310 7.80 -16.33 -30.80
C ASP A 310 6.64 -17.27 -30.50
N THR A 311 5.41 -16.77 -30.60
CA THR A 311 4.22 -17.51 -30.17
C THR A 311 3.78 -18.60 -31.13
N GLY A 312 4.28 -18.66 -32.37
CA GLY A 312 3.53 -19.35 -33.42
C GLY A 312 2.10 -18.82 -33.58
N ARG A 313 1.22 -19.61 -34.22
CA ARG A 313 -0.17 -19.22 -34.49
C ARG A 313 -1.06 -19.42 -33.26
N PHE A 314 -1.91 -18.46 -32.94
CA PHE A 314 -2.91 -18.54 -31.88
C PHE A 314 -4.16 -17.74 -32.23
N ARG A 315 -5.17 -17.76 -31.34
CA ARG A 315 -6.46 -17.09 -31.54
C ARG A 315 -6.81 -16.13 -30.42
N VAL A 316 -7.39 -14.98 -30.76
CA VAL A 316 -7.95 -14.02 -29.80
C VAL A 316 -9.48 -14.06 -29.87
N GLN A 317 -10.15 -14.20 -28.74
CA GLN A 317 -11.61 -14.28 -28.64
C GLN A 317 -12.15 -13.19 -27.72
N PHE A 318 -13.17 -12.48 -28.18
CA PHE A 318 -13.95 -11.55 -27.35
C PHE A 318 -15.16 -12.25 -26.75
N SER A 319 -15.61 -11.85 -25.55
CA SER A 319 -16.80 -12.39 -24.88
C SER A 319 -17.55 -11.36 -24.03
N ASP A 320 -18.87 -11.55 -23.89
CA ASP A 320 -19.73 -10.82 -22.97
C ASP A 320 -19.66 -11.51 -21.60
N GLY A 321 -18.84 -10.93 -20.71
CA GLY A 321 -18.44 -11.51 -19.43
C GLY A 321 -17.14 -12.36 -19.51
N PRO A 322 -16.59 -12.77 -18.34
CA PRO A 322 -15.36 -13.54 -18.26
C PRO A 322 -15.41 -14.83 -19.08
N SER A 323 -14.32 -15.22 -19.73
CA SER A 323 -14.23 -16.37 -20.63
C SER A 323 -14.66 -17.70 -20.02
N SER A 324 -14.58 -17.85 -18.70
CA SER A 324 -15.07 -19.02 -17.97
C SER A 324 -16.58 -19.28 -18.11
N ASN A 325 -17.38 -18.24 -18.35
CA ASN A 325 -18.84 -18.33 -18.45
C ASN A 325 -19.52 -17.35 -19.42
N GLY A 326 -18.74 -16.50 -20.09
CA GLY A 326 -19.22 -15.45 -20.99
C GLY A 326 -19.58 -15.98 -22.38
N ASN A 327 -20.53 -15.30 -23.03
CA ASN A 327 -20.93 -15.62 -24.39
C ASN A 327 -19.91 -15.05 -25.38
N LYS A 328 -19.46 -15.85 -26.35
CA LYS A 328 -18.50 -15.40 -27.37
C LYS A 328 -19.10 -14.29 -28.24
N ILE A 329 -18.33 -13.21 -28.43
CA ILE A 329 -18.66 -12.10 -29.31
C ILE A 329 -17.83 -12.22 -30.59
N GLY A 330 -18.51 -12.31 -31.73
CA GLY A 330 -17.87 -12.44 -33.04
C GLY A 330 -17.08 -13.74 -33.24
N GLU A 331 -16.41 -13.83 -34.39
CA GLU A 331 -15.48 -14.92 -34.69
C GLU A 331 -14.11 -14.64 -34.05
N ALA A 332 -13.40 -15.70 -33.65
CA ALA A 332 -12.06 -15.57 -33.11
C ALA A 332 -11.10 -15.02 -34.18
N LEU A 333 -10.28 -14.04 -33.79
CA LEU A 333 -9.25 -13.47 -34.64
C LEU A 333 -8.03 -14.40 -34.65
N GLU A 334 -7.63 -14.88 -35.83
CA GLU A 334 -6.42 -15.68 -35.99
C GLU A 334 -5.18 -14.77 -36.12
N ILE A 335 -4.19 -14.99 -35.25
CA ILE A 335 -2.89 -14.33 -35.29
C ILE A 335 -1.85 -15.34 -35.77
N GLU A 336 -1.16 -15.03 -36.87
CA GLU A 336 -0.20 -15.98 -37.47
C GLU A 336 1.04 -16.22 -36.61
N LYS A 337 1.60 -15.15 -36.01
CA LYS A 337 2.73 -15.17 -35.07
C LYS A 337 2.91 -13.83 -34.38
N MET A 338 3.53 -13.84 -33.19
CA MET A 338 4.07 -12.64 -32.54
C MET A 338 5.53 -12.86 -32.15
N GLU A 339 6.42 -11.99 -32.64
CA GLU A 339 7.84 -12.04 -32.31
C GLU A 339 8.10 -11.55 -30.87
N PRO A 340 9.21 -11.99 -30.24
CA PRO A 340 9.57 -11.59 -28.88
C PRO A 340 9.57 -10.06 -28.68
N GLY A 341 8.91 -9.62 -27.60
CA GLY A 341 8.76 -8.22 -27.19
C GLY A 341 7.97 -7.32 -28.14
N LYS A 342 7.30 -7.87 -29.17
CA LYS A 342 6.43 -7.07 -30.06
C LYS A 342 5.09 -6.78 -29.40
N ILE A 343 4.56 -5.61 -29.76
CA ILE A 343 3.21 -5.18 -29.46
C ILE A 343 2.42 -5.20 -30.77
N LEU A 344 1.29 -5.89 -30.78
CA LEU A 344 0.33 -5.89 -31.86
C LEU A 344 -0.88 -5.06 -31.45
N THR A 345 -1.18 -4.01 -32.20
CA THR A 345 -2.39 -3.21 -32.00
C THR A 345 -3.49 -3.69 -32.94
N ILE A 346 -4.62 -4.05 -32.38
CA ILE A 346 -5.83 -4.48 -33.10
C ILE A 346 -6.89 -3.40 -32.91
N GLN A 347 -7.45 -2.93 -34.01
CA GLN A 347 -8.57 -1.99 -34.01
C GLN A 347 -9.71 -2.59 -34.84
N MET A 348 -10.90 -2.70 -34.28
CA MET A 348 -12.05 -3.25 -35.01
C MET A 348 -13.36 -2.52 -34.67
N PRO A 349 -14.28 -2.39 -35.65
CA PRO A 349 -15.63 -1.89 -35.37
C PRO A 349 -16.35 -2.88 -34.46
N TYR A 350 -17.17 -2.35 -33.58
CA TYR A 350 -17.94 -3.08 -32.59
C TYR A 350 -19.38 -2.56 -32.59
N ASP A 351 -20.34 -3.47 -32.45
CA ASP A 351 -21.77 -3.15 -32.52
C ASP A 351 -22.39 -3.39 -31.14
N LEU A 352 -22.85 -2.31 -30.48
CA LEU A 352 -23.51 -2.37 -29.17
C LEU A 352 -24.97 -2.83 -29.24
N THR A 353 -25.46 -3.38 -30.36
CA THR A 353 -26.87 -3.77 -30.51
C THR A 353 -27.32 -4.97 -29.65
N GLY A 354 -26.50 -5.42 -28.70
CA GLY A 354 -26.84 -6.38 -27.66
C GLY A 354 -26.52 -5.80 -26.28
N ARG A 355 -27.25 -6.25 -25.25
CA ARG A 355 -27.21 -5.80 -23.85
C ARG A 355 -25.88 -6.09 -23.10
N GLU A 356 -24.74 -5.94 -23.77
CA GLU A 356 -23.42 -6.35 -23.26
C GLU A 356 -22.94 -5.33 -22.23
N LYS A 357 -22.77 -5.77 -20.97
CA LYS A 357 -22.41 -4.90 -19.83
C LYS A 357 -20.89 -4.84 -19.62
N SER A 358 -20.14 -5.74 -20.27
CA SER A 358 -18.69 -5.83 -20.20
C SER A 358 -18.14 -6.64 -21.36
N VAL A 359 -17.06 -6.17 -21.98
CA VAL A 359 -16.31 -6.91 -22.99
C VAL A 359 -15.07 -7.49 -22.35
N TYR A 360 -14.87 -8.79 -22.48
CA TYR A 360 -13.64 -9.48 -22.15
C TYR A 360 -12.93 -9.90 -23.42
N VAL A 361 -11.61 -9.94 -23.37
CA VAL A 361 -10.78 -10.55 -24.39
C VAL A 361 -9.94 -11.64 -23.76
N LEU A 362 -9.97 -12.82 -24.37
CA LEU A 362 -9.12 -13.94 -24.06
C LEU A 362 -8.14 -14.15 -25.22
N VAL A 363 -6.87 -14.02 -24.93
CA VAL A 363 -5.76 -14.31 -25.82
C VAL A 363 -5.42 -15.78 -25.71
N ASP A 364 -4.97 -16.37 -26.82
CA ASP A 364 -4.84 -17.82 -26.99
C ASP A 364 -6.07 -18.61 -26.51
N ALA A 365 -7.26 -18.23 -27.00
CA ALA A 365 -8.51 -18.89 -26.60
C ALA A 365 -8.60 -20.38 -26.99
N GLY A 366 -7.64 -20.88 -27.78
CA GLY A 366 -7.49 -22.30 -28.11
C GLY A 366 -6.62 -23.07 -27.11
N ASN A 367 -5.91 -22.37 -26.21
CA ASN A 367 -4.87 -22.92 -25.34
C ASN A 367 -3.84 -23.72 -26.17
N GLU A 368 -3.45 -23.15 -27.31
CA GLU A 368 -2.56 -23.76 -28.32
C GLU A 368 -1.09 -23.46 -28.01
N ILE A 369 -0.82 -22.37 -27.28
CA ILE A 369 0.51 -21.90 -26.91
C ILE A 369 0.74 -22.21 -25.44
N ILE A 370 1.87 -22.85 -25.14
CA ILE A 370 2.29 -23.05 -23.76
C ILE A 370 3.16 -21.85 -23.38
N GLU A 371 2.66 -21.07 -22.45
CA GLU A 371 3.28 -19.84 -21.99
C GLU A 371 4.02 -20.09 -20.67
N TRP A 372 4.82 -19.12 -20.24
CA TRP A 372 5.38 -19.19 -18.89
C TRP A 372 4.44 -18.61 -17.82
N ASN A 373 3.44 -17.82 -18.21
CA ASN A 373 2.32 -17.40 -17.37
C ASN A 373 1.02 -17.46 -18.19
N GLU A 374 0.10 -18.33 -17.78
CA GLU A 374 -1.20 -18.51 -18.45
C GLU A 374 -2.29 -17.59 -17.86
N SER A 375 -1.99 -16.95 -16.72
CA SER A 375 -3.00 -16.23 -15.92
C SER A 375 -3.24 -14.78 -16.36
N ASP A 376 -2.47 -14.28 -17.32
CA ASP A 376 -2.47 -12.89 -17.77
C ASP A 376 -2.91 -12.70 -19.23
N ASN A 377 -3.56 -13.73 -19.77
CA ASN A 377 -4.14 -13.79 -21.11
C ASN A 377 -5.56 -13.23 -21.23
N GLU A 378 -6.18 -12.82 -20.12
CA GLU A 378 -7.54 -12.29 -20.10
C GLU A 378 -7.61 -10.87 -19.53
N LEU A 379 -8.33 -9.99 -20.23
CA LEU A 379 -8.63 -8.64 -19.76
C LEU A 379 -10.10 -8.27 -20.03
N GLY A 380 -10.76 -7.69 -19.02
CA GLY A 380 -12.14 -7.21 -19.11
C GLY A 380 -12.25 -5.70 -18.99
N ILE A 381 -13.11 -5.10 -19.82
CA ILE A 381 -13.52 -3.69 -19.70
C ILE A 381 -15.03 -3.61 -19.56
N LYS A 382 -15.49 -2.79 -18.61
CA LYS A 382 -16.92 -2.46 -18.50
C LYS A 382 -17.27 -1.41 -19.51
N ILE A 383 -18.37 -1.62 -20.25
CA ILE A 383 -18.89 -0.59 -21.15
C ILE A 383 -19.64 0.42 -20.28
N PRO A 384 -19.29 1.71 -20.30
CA PRO A 384 -20.11 2.74 -19.67
C PRO A 384 -21.39 2.93 -20.50
N VAL A 385 -22.33 1.99 -20.39
CA VAL A 385 -23.64 2.14 -21.01
C VAL A 385 -24.39 3.21 -20.22
N GLY A 386 -24.68 4.34 -20.85
CA GLY A 386 -25.72 5.25 -20.37
C GLY A 386 -27.04 4.49 -20.34
N ILE A 387 -27.52 4.15 -19.16
CA ILE A 387 -28.71 3.32 -18.92
C ILE A 387 -29.96 4.07 -19.45
N GLU A 388 -30.54 3.59 -20.55
CA GLU A 388 -31.86 4.00 -21.04
C GLU A 388 -32.96 3.59 -20.03
N SER A 389 -34.07 4.32 -20.03
CA SER A 389 -35.18 4.26 -19.06
C SER A 389 -35.56 2.86 -18.54
N ASP A 390 -35.81 2.72 -17.23
CA ASP A 390 -36.24 1.46 -16.59
C ASP A 390 -37.22 1.77 -15.45
N LEU A 391 -38.51 1.61 -15.67
CA LEU A 391 -39.52 1.87 -14.64
C LEU A 391 -39.86 0.56 -13.93
N ARG A 392 -40.04 0.63 -12.61
CA ARG A 392 -40.37 -0.51 -11.77
C ARG A 392 -41.56 -0.17 -10.89
N ALA A 393 -42.56 -1.03 -10.89
CA ALA A 393 -43.61 -1.02 -9.87
C ALA A 393 -43.14 -1.83 -8.64
N HIS A 394 -43.15 -1.21 -7.47
CA HIS A 394 -42.81 -1.90 -6.21
C HIS A 394 -43.80 -3.03 -5.90
N SER A 395 -43.39 -3.98 -5.06
CA SER A 395 -44.11 -5.26 -4.90
C SER A 395 -45.51 -5.16 -4.30
N ASP A 396 -45.85 -4.05 -3.62
CA ASP A 396 -47.10 -3.92 -2.88
C ASP A 396 -47.91 -2.69 -3.30
N LEU A 397 -49.19 -2.92 -3.59
CA LEU A 397 -50.19 -1.87 -3.75
C LEU A 397 -50.88 -1.61 -2.40
N LYS A 398 -50.83 -0.37 -1.93
CA LYS A 398 -51.37 0.06 -0.64
C LYS A 398 -52.73 0.73 -0.80
N THR A 399 -53.56 0.66 0.23
CA THR A 399 -54.82 1.40 0.32
C THR A 399 -54.78 2.41 1.47
N TYR A 400 -55.52 3.50 1.34
CA TYR A 400 -55.82 4.40 2.45
C TYR A 400 -57.34 4.63 2.54
N PRO A 401 -57.99 4.26 3.65
CA PRO A 401 -57.42 3.55 4.81
C PRO A 401 -56.90 2.14 4.45
N THR A 402 -55.98 1.62 5.26
CA THR A 402 -55.34 0.28 5.07
C THR A 402 -56.38 -0.85 5.05
N PHE A 403 -57.46 -0.69 5.81
CA PHE A 403 -58.63 -1.57 5.82
C PHE A 403 -59.84 -0.75 5.39
N PRO A 404 -60.26 -0.85 4.13
CA PRO A 404 -61.41 -0.09 3.65
C PRO A 404 -62.73 -0.60 4.26
N SER A 405 -63.55 0.32 4.77
CA SER A 405 -64.93 0.01 5.17
C SER A 405 -65.85 -0.05 3.94
N PRO A 406 -66.92 -0.85 3.98
CA PRO A 406 -67.91 -0.91 2.90
C PRO A 406 -68.44 0.46 2.52
N ASN A 407 -68.46 0.73 1.22
CA ASN A 407 -68.95 1.98 0.63
C ASN A 407 -68.20 3.24 1.06
N SER A 408 -66.95 3.13 1.55
CA SER A 408 -66.07 4.28 1.77
C SER A 408 -65.26 4.62 0.51
N ASP A 409 -64.78 5.86 0.41
CA ASP A 409 -63.79 6.26 -0.61
C ASP A 409 -62.40 5.84 -0.14
N THR A 410 -61.69 5.09 -0.98
CA THR A 410 -60.39 4.50 -0.68
C THR A 410 -59.36 4.95 -1.70
N VAL A 411 -58.19 5.41 -1.26
CA VAL A 411 -57.09 5.77 -2.16
C VAL A 411 -56.23 4.53 -2.40
N LEU A 412 -56.15 4.08 -3.65
CA LEU A 412 -55.22 3.07 -4.13
C LEU A 412 -53.87 3.75 -4.43
N MET A 413 -52.78 3.17 -3.96
CA MET A 413 -51.43 3.73 -4.09
C MET A 413 -50.45 2.68 -4.62
N ALA A 414 -49.78 3.00 -5.72
CA ALA A 414 -48.71 2.19 -6.30
C ALA A 414 -47.44 3.04 -6.42
N GLU A 415 -46.32 2.54 -5.91
CA GLU A 415 -45.02 3.22 -5.97
C GLU A 415 -44.25 2.76 -7.21
N ILE A 416 -43.82 3.74 -8.00
CA ILE A 416 -43.13 3.57 -9.28
C ILE A 416 -41.77 4.23 -9.18
N GLU A 417 -40.71 3.49 -9.46
CA GLU A 417 -39.33 3.97 -9.40
C GLU A 417 -38.68 3.90 -10.78
N ASN A 418 -37.92 4.93 -11.15
CA ASN A 418 -37.05 4.87 -12.33
C ASN A 418 -35.68 4.35 -11.93
N MET A 419 -35.43 3.07 -12.19
CA MET A 419 -34.15 2.39 -11.99
C MET A 419 -33.13 2.71 -13.11
N GLY A 420 -33.54 3.43 -14.15
CA GLY A 420 -32.70 3.87 -15.27
C GLY A 420 -31.88 5.13 -14.98
N SER A 421 -30.94 5.48 -15.87
CA SER A 421 -30.05 6.65 -15.71
C SER A 421 -30.54 7.92 -16.43
N THR A 422 -31.68 7.84 -17.12
CA THR A 422 -32.27 8.97 -17.86
C THR A 422 -33.68 9.31 -17.36
N PRO A 423 -34.07 10.60 -17.30
CA PRO A 423 -35.44 10.98 -16.94
C PRO A 423 -36.47 10.43 -17.94
N VAL A 424 -37.55 9.83 -17.43
CA VAL A 424 -38.64 9.29 -18.27
C VAL A 424 -39.82 10.25 -18.27
N ARG A 425 -40.33 10.63 -19.45
CA ARG A 425 -41.41 11.63 -19.60
C ARG A 425 -42.74 10.99 -19.98
N ASN A 426 -43.84 11.62 -19.54
CA ASN A 426 -45.21 11.21 -19.82
C ASN A 426 -45.54 9.78 -19.35
N VAL A 427 -45.09 9.41 -18.16
CA VAL A 427 -45.33 8.09 -17.57
C VAL A 427 -46.78 7.94 -17.16
N ARG A 428 -47.45 6.90 -17.67
CA ARG A 428 -48.85 6.57 -17.34
C ARG A 428 -48.88 5.32 -16.46
N VAL A 429 -49.62 5.37 -15.36
CA VAL A 429 -49.92 4.23 -14.50
C VAL A 429 -51.42 4.00 -14.51
N ARG A 430 -51.89 2.82 -14.90
CA ARG A 430 -53.32 2.48 -14.98
C ARG A 430 -53.69 1.42 -13.94
N PHE A 431 -54.77 1.67 -13.22
CA PHE A 431 -55.33 0.75 -12.23
C PHE A 431 -56.50 -0.04 -12.83
N TYR A 432 -56.56 -1.33 -12.52
CA TYR A 432 -57.58 -2.27 -12.96
C TYR A 432 -58.21 -3.00 -11.76
N SER A 433 -59.50 -3.31 -11.87
CA SER A 433 -60.18 -4.32 -11.06
C SER A 433 -60.21 -5.65 -11.83
N GLY A 434 -59.42 -6.61 -11.37
CA GLY A 434 -59.07 -7.85 -12.07
C GLY A 434 -57.86 -7.72 -13.00
N TYR A 435 -57.40 -8.86 -13.54
CA TYR A 435 -56.23 -8.94 -14.42
C TYR A 435 -56.52 -8.30 -15.80
N PRO A 436 -55.66 -7.38 -16.29
CA PRO A 436 -55.84 -6.77 -17.61
C PRO A 436 -55.98 -7.80 -18.74
N GLU A 437 -55.18 -8.87 -18.72
CA GLU A 437 -55.20 -9.97 -19.67
C GLU A 437 -56.47 -10.83 -19.63
N GLN A 438 -57.30 -10.68 -18.58
CA GLN A 438 -58.57 -11.37 -18.41
C GLN A 438 -59.78 -10.42 -18.50
N ASN A 439 -59.65 -9.33 -19.26
CA ASN A 439 -60.66 -8.27 -19.37
C ASN A 439 -60.97 -7.56 -18.04
N GLY A 440 -59.93 -7.31 -17.22
CA GLY A 440 -60.04 -6.48 -16.02
C GLY A 440 -60.64 -5.10 -16.32
N ILE A 441 -61.44 -4.57 -15.39
CA ILE A 441 -62.14 -3.30 -15.57
C ILE A 441 -61.17 -2.16 -15.24
N VAL A 442 -60.98 -1.21 -16.15
CA VAL A 442 -60.18 -0.01 -15.89
C VAL A 442 -60.86 0.85 -14.82
N LEU A 443 -60.14 1.13 -13.73
CA LEU A 443 -60.60 2.00 -12.66
C LEU A 443 -60.19 3.45 -12.90
N GLY A 444 -59.00 3.68 -13.45
CA GLY A 444 -58.49 5.02 -13.78
C GLY A 444 -56.98 5.06 -14.01
N ASP A 445 -56.49 6.24 -14.41
CA ASP A 445 -55.08 6.50 -14.74
C ASP A 445 -54.49 7.57 -13.81
N SER A 446 -53.20 7.44 -13.51
CA SER A 446 -52.32 8.48 -12.94
C SER A 446 -51.22 8.79 -13.96
N VAL A 447 -50.89 10.06 -14.17
CA VAL A 447 -49.89 10.48 -15.17
C VAL A 447 -48.83 11.39 -14.56
N PHE A 448 -47.57 11.16 -14.93
CA PHE A 448 -46.41 11.95 -14.49
C PHE A 448 -45.73 12.58 -15.70
N SER A 449 -45.41 13.88 -15.62
CA SER A 449 -44.75 14.60 -16.71
C SER A 449 -43.30 14.16 -16.91
N GLU A 450 -42.60 13.86 -15.81
CA GLU A 450 -41.22 13.37 -15.78
C GLU A 450 -41.00 12.59 -14.48
N ILE A 451 -40.20 11.52 -14.52
CA ILE A 451 -39.64 10.81 -13.36
C ILE A 451 -38.12 10.75 -13.59
N GLY A 452 -37.35 11.38 -12.72
CA GLY A 452 -35.89 11.45 -12.80
C GLY A 452 -35.20 10.11 -12.49
N PRO A 453 -33.90 9.97 -12.78
CA PRO A 453 -33.12 8.77 -12.43
C PRO A 453 -33.09 8.53 -10.92
N GLY A 454 -33.38 7.29 -10.49
CA GLY A 454 -33.49 6.91 -9.07
C GLY A 454 -34.64 7.59 -8.32
N GLU A 455 -35.51 8.32 -9.03
CA GLU A 455 -36.69 8.95 -8.43
C GLU A 455 -37.83 7.93 -8.33
N ALA A 456 -38.46 7.88 -7.15
CA ALA A 456 -39.68 7.14 -6.90
C ALA A 456 -40.88 8.10 -6.76
N VAL A 457 -41.98 7.77 -7.42
CA VAL A 457 -43.25 8.51 -7.38
C VAL A 457 -44.39 7.58 -6.98
N VAL A 458 -45.42 8.13 -6.32
CA VAL A 458 -46.59 7.35 -5.91
C VAL A 458 -47.79 7.69 -6.78
N ALA A 459 -48.20 6.76 -7.62
CA ALA A 459 -49.45 6.82 -8.38
C ALA A 459 -50.65 6.64 -7.45
N ARG A 460 -51.63 7.53 -7.52
CA ARG A 460 -52.81 7.52 -6.63
C ARG A 460 -54.12 7.50 -7.42
N LEU A 461 -55.06 6.66 -7.00
CA LEU A 461 -56.42 6.63 -7.54
C LEU A 461 -57.46 6.50 -6.42
N MET A 462 -58.44 7.39 -6.40
CA MET A 462 -59.57 7.30 -5.45
C MET A 462 -60.67 6.41 -6.01
N GLN A 463 -61.05 5.37 -5.27
CA GLN A 463 -62.05 4.38 -5.65
C GLN A 463 -63.02 4.14 -4.49
N ARG A 464 -64.32 4.18 -4.76
CA ARG A 464 -65.33 3.77 -3.78
C ARG A 464 -65.48 2.25 -3.80
N MET A 465 -65.21 1.60 -2.67
CA MET A 465 -65.11 0.14 -2.58
C MET A 465 -66.39 -0.46 -1.99
N SER A 466 -66.95 -1.49 -2.62
CA SER A 466 -68.08 -2.26 -2.06
C SER A 466 -67.58 -3.35 -1.11
N SER A 467 -68.44 -3.83 -0.20
CA SER A 467 -68.07 -4.99 0.64
C SER A 467 -67.66 -6.20 -0.21
N GLY A 468 -66.71 -6.99 0.30
CA GLY A 468 -66.18 -8.18 -0.34
C GLY A 468 -64.70 -8.07 -0.73
N ARG A 469 -64.22 -9.05 -1.51
CA ARG A 469 -62.82 -9.20 -1.92
C ARG A 469 -62.60 -8.67 -3.33
N HIS A 470 -61.61 -7.79 -3.52
CA HIS A 470 -61.29 -7.11 -4.78
C HIS A 470 -59.84 -7.37 -5.18
N THR A 471 -59.60 -7.80 -6.41
CA THR A 471 -58.24 -7.90 -6.97
C THR A 471 -57.91 -6.63 -7.73
N ILE A 472 -56.88 -5.90 -7.31
CA ILE A 472 -56.47 -4.63 -7.93
C ILE A 472 -55.08 -4.79 -8.53
N VAL A 473 -54.91 -4.34 -9.78
CA VAL A 473 -53.64 -4.38 -10.51
C VAL A 473 -53.29 -2.96 -10.97
N ALA A 474 -52.05 -2.52 -10.74
CA ALA A 474 -51.52 -1.30 -11.34
C ALA A 474 -50.41 -1.66 -12.33
N VAL A 475 -50.47 -1.07 -13.53
CA VAL A 475 -49.52 -1.30 -14.63
C VAL A 475 -48.95 0.04 -15.08
N VAL A 476 -47.62 0.16 -15.09
CA VAL A 476 -46.89 1.29 -15.65
C VAL A 476 -46.73 1.10 -17.16
N ASP A 477 -46.89 2.18 -17.92
CA ASP A 477 -46.92 2.20 -19.39
C ASP A 477 -47.77 1.05 -20.00
N PRO A 478 -49.06 0.96 -19.65
CA PRO A 478 -49.93 -0.14 -20.10
C PRO A 478 -50.13 -0.18 -21.62
N ASP A 479 -49.82 0.91 -22.32
CA ASP A 479 -49.97 1.06 -23.77
C ASP A 479 -48.65 0.80 -24.52
N PHE A 480 -47.58 0.44 -23.80
CA PHE A 480 -46.24 0.11 -24.33
C PHE A 480 -45.60 1.22 -25.19
N VAL A 481 -45.81 2.48 -24.82
CA VAL A 481 -45.35 3.66 -25.57
C VAL A 481 -43.90 4.04 -25.22
N LEU A 482 -43.42 3.67 -24.04
CA LEU A 482 -42.09 4.01 -23.53
C LEU A 482 -41.08 2.86 -23.78
N PRO A 483 -39.82 3.17 -24.14
CA PRO A 483 -38.74 2.20 -24.19
C PRO A 483 -38.29 1.84 -22.76
N GLU A 484 -38.16 0.55 -22.46
CA GLU A 484 -37.88 0.05 -21.10
C GLU A 484 -36.95 -1.18 -21.12
N LEU A 485 -36.09 -1.30 -20.10
CA LEU A 485 -35.10 -2.39 -19.99
C LEU A 485 -35.71 -3.69 -19.49
N ASP A 486 -36.51 -3.61 -18.43
CA ASP A 486 -37.37 -4.67 -17.96
C ASP A 486 -38.83 -4.20 -18.00
N ARG A 487 -39.72 -5.06 -18.52
CA ARG A 487 -41.17 -4.81 -18.54
C ARG A 487 -41.91 -5.75 -17.62
N SER A 488 -41.22 -6.73 -17.07
CA SER A 488 -41.80 -7.76 -16.21
C SER A 488 -42.06 -7.23 -14.79
N ASP A 489 -41.37 -6.16 -14.40
CA ASP A 489 -41.45 -5.47 -13.12
C ASP A 489 -42.34 -4.21 -13.16
N ASN A 490 -42.98 -3.91 -14.29
CA ASN A 490 -43.93 -2.82 -14.45
C ASN A 490 -45.35 -3.07 -13.92
N ARG A 491 -45.52 -4.13 -13.14
CA ARG A 491 -46.83 -4.54 -12.63
C ARG A 491 -46.77 -4.85 -11.15
N VAL A 492 -47.71 -4.28 -10.42
CA VAL A 492 -48.03 -4.64 -9.04
C VAL A 492 -49.48 -5.10 -8.91
N LEU A 493 -49.71 -6.09 -8.05
CA LEU A 493 -51.03 -6.65 -7.78
C LEU A 493 -51.25 -6.78 -6.27
N SER A 494 -52.47 -6.48 -5.82
CA SER A 494 -52.92 -6.74 -4.44
C SER A 494 -54.36 -7.21 -4.41
N VAL A 495 -54.72 -7.95 -3.35
CA VAL A 495 -56.09 -8.38 -3.08
C VAL A 495 -56.59 -7.71 -1.81
N ILE A 496 -57.59 -6.85 -1.96
CA ILE A 496 -58.13 -5.99 -0.90
C ILE A 496 -59.47 -6.55 -0.43
N GLU A 497 -59.64 -6.73 0.87
CA GLU A 497 -60.89 -7.16 1.51
C GLU A 497 -61.58 -5.98 2.22
N VAL A 498 -62.90 -5.89 2.07
CA VAL A 498 -63.72 -4.75 2.53
C VAL A 498 -64.88 -5.28 3.39
N ALA A 499 -64.85 -5.02 4.70
CA ALA A 499 -65.82 -5.51 5.70
C ALA A 499 -65.88 -4.58 6.92
N GLU A 500 -66.98 -4.63 7.69
CA GLU A 500 -67.10 -3.97 9.01
C GLU A 500 -66.29 -4.74 10.05
N ARG A 501 -65.60 -4.03 10.96
CA ARG A 501 -64.70 -4.61 11.96
C ARG A 501 -64.81 -3.84 13.29
N TYR A 502 -65.25 -4.53 14.35
CA TYR A 502 -65.25 -4.10 15.75
C TYR A 502 -64.32 -5.01 16.57
N ASP A 503 -63.65 -4.49 17.59
CA ASP A 503 -62.78 -5.26 18.50
C ASP A 503 -62.54 -4.44 19.77
N PHE A 504 -63.43 -4.55 20.75
CA PHE A 504 -63.28 -3.86 22.02
C PHE A 504 -62.29 -4.61 22.92
N SER A 505 -61.53 -3.84 23.66
CA SER A 505 -60.82 -4.36 24.82
C SER A 505 -60.86 -3.35 25.94
N ILE A 506 -60.74 -3.86 27.15
CA ILE A 506 -60.44 -3.04 28.30
C ILE A 506 -58.93 -2.87 28.36
N ASP A 507 -58.48 -1.62 28.50
CA ASP A 507 -57.08 -1.32 28.70
C ASP A 507 -56.65 -1.93 30.05
N PRO A 508 -55.51 -2.65 30.11
CA PRO A 508 -55.08 -3.35 31.31
C PRO A 508 -55.11 -2.44 32.54
N CYS A 509 -55.83 -2.87 33.57
CA CYS A 509 -55.87 -2.12 34.81
C CYS A 509 -54.69 -2.50 35.70
N ASP A 510 -53.77 -1.56 35.94
CA ASP A 510 -52.65 -1.77 36.85
C ASP A 510 -53.12 -2.05 38.29
N GLU A 511 -52.27 -2.72 39.07
CA GLU A 511 -52.54 -2.90 40.50
C GLU A 511 -52.59 -1.54 41.22
N VAL A 512 -53.70 -1.32 41.90
CA VAL A 512 -54.03 -0.06 42.55
C VAL A 512 -53.64 -0.14 44.03
N ALA A 513 -52.63 0.63 44.42
CA ALA A 513 -52.14 0.66 45.79
C ALA A 513 -52.61 1.92 46.55
N PHE A 514 -53.17 1.72 47.74
CA PHE A 514 -53.36 2.78 48.72
C PHE A 514 -52.08 2.98 49.52
N TYR A 515 -51.52 4.20 49.48
CA TYR A 515 -50.41 4.57 50.35
C TYR A 515 -50.90 4.86 51.77
N PRO A 516 -50.04 4.70 52.80
CA PRO A 516 -50.41 4.98 54.19
C PRO A 516 -50.98 6.40 54.38
N GLY A 517 -52.30 6.51 54.55
CA GLY A 517 -53.03 7.77 54.75
C GLY A 517 -54.12 8.10 53.73
N GLU A 518 -54.25 7.34 52.64
CA GLU A 518 -55.26 7.54 51.58
C GLU A 518 -56.57 6.76 51.84
N THR A 519 -57.73 7.26 51.38
CA THR A 519 -59.07 6.67 51.67
C THR A 519 -60.02 6.53 50.47
N GLU A 520 -59.81 7.28 49.38
CA GLU A 520 -60.62 7.26 48.15
C GLU A 520 -59.73 7.69 46.97
N MET A 521 -59.99 7.17 45.76
CA MET A 521 -59.30 7.55 44.53
C MET A 521 -60.21 7.41 43.30
N GLU A 522 -59.95 8.20 42.25
CA GLU A 522 -60.60 8.01 40.94
C GLU A 522 -59.76 7.06 40.08
N LEU A 523 -60.41 6.03 39.54
CA LEU A 523 -59.83 5.08 38.61
C LEU A 523 -60.30 5.43 37.20
N GLU A 524 -59.35 5.65 36.30
CA GLU A 524 -59.62 5.84 34.87
C GLU A 524 -59.44 4.50 34.15
N ILE A 525 -60.49 4.04 33.48
CA ILE A 525 -60.48 2.78 32.73
C ILE A 525 -60.65 3.11 31.26
N GLY A 526 -59.67 2.71 30.45
CA GLY A 526 -59.72 2.85 29.00
C GLY A 526 -60.47 1.69 28.37
N ILE A 527 -61.31 2.00 27.40
CA ILE A 527 -61.96 1.03 26.52
C ILE A 527 -61.55 1.39 25.09
N SER A 528 -60.88 0.45 24.43
CA SER A 528 -60.28 0.65 23.12
C SER A 528 -61.04 -0.17 22.07
N ASN A 529 -61.48 0.46 20.99
CA ASN A 529 -61.99 -0.23 19.81
C ASN A 529 -60.87 -0.39 18.78
N HIS A 530 -60.28 -1.56 18.71
CA HIS A 530 -59.24 -1.96 17.75
C HIS A 530 -59.80 -2.23 16.34
N GLY A 531 -61.11 -2.21 16.18
CA GLY A 531 -61.79 -2.28 14.90
C GLY A 531 -61.74 -0.96 14.11
N SER A 532 -61.86 -1.04 12.79
CA SER A 532 -61.88 0.15 11.91
C SER A 532 -63.19 0.93 11.95
N ASP A 533 -64.25 0.33 12.46
CA ASP A 533 -65.60 0.88 12.37
C ASP A 533 -66.07 1.45 13.71
N ARG A 534 -66.86 2.53 13.61
CA ARG A 534 -67.42 3.23 14.76
C ARG A 534 -68.51 2.42 15.46
N ALA A 535 -68.50 2.42 16.78
CA ALA A 535 -69.53 1.82 17.62
C ALA A 535 -70.20 2.88 18.49
N ALA A 536 -71.49 2.70 18.80
CA ALA A 536 -72.26 3.64 19.61
C ALA A 536 -73.06 2.90 20.69
N GLU A 537 -73.30 3.55 21.82
CA GLU A 537 -74.01 2.99 22.98
C GLU A 537 -73.35 1.72 23.57
N ILE A 538 -72.02 1.74 23.72
CA ILE A 538 -71.26 0.61 24.30
C ILE A 538 -71.48 0.56 25.82
N GLN A 539 -71.85 -0.60 26.35
CA GLN A 539 -72.06 -0.79 27.79
C GLN A 539 -70.79 -1.31 28.47
N VAL A 540 -70.47 -0.79 29.66
CA VAL A 540 -69.34 -1.21 30.50
C VAL A 540 -69.84 -1.52 31.90
N ALA A 541 -69.67 -2.76 32.35
CA ALA A 541 -70.23 -3.27 33.61
C ALA A 541 -69.14 -3.60 34.64
N PHE A 542 -69.39 -3.29 35.91
CA PHE A 542 -68.46 -3.43 37.04
C PHE A 542 -68.93 -4.48 38.05
N TYR A 543 -68.00 -5.36 38.45
CA TYR A 543 -68.28 -6.51 39.31
C TYR A 543 -67.25 -6.65 40.44
N GLY A 544 -67.69 -7.15 41.59
CA GLY A 544 -66.80 -7.45 42.73
C GLY A 544 -66.22 -8.87 42.68
N GLN A 545 -66.58 -9.65 41.67
CA GLN A 545 -66.14 -11.02 41.40
C GLN A 545 -66.10 -11.24 39.89
N ASN A 546 -65.35 -12.22 39.42
CA ASN A 546 -65.20 -12.49 37.98
C ASN A 546 -66.55 -12.90 37.35
N PRO A 547 -67.12 -12.10 36.42
CA PRO A 547 -68.40 -12.42 35.77
C PRO A 547 -68.32 -13.61 34.80
N GLU A 548 -67.14 -13.94 34.25
CA GLU A 548 -66.96 -15.07 33.33
C GLU A 548 -67.05 -16.43 34.03
N LEU A 549 -66.69 -16.48 35.32
CA LEU A 549 -66.74 -17.69 36.14
C LEU A 549 -68.12 -17.94 36.75
N ASN A 550 -68.96 -16.91 36.85
CA ASN A 550 -70.28 -16.99 37.46
C ASN A 550 -71.27 -16.02 36.80
N ALA A 551 -72.01 -16.52 35.80
CA ALA A 551 -72.97 -15.75 35.03
C ALA A 551 -74.22 -15.27 35.82
N GLU A 552 -74.38 -15.66 37.10
CA GLU A 552 -75.44 -15.14 37.98
C GLU A 552 -75.00 -13.94 38.83
N VAL A 553 -73.78 -13.42 38.66
CA VAL A 553 -73.31 -12.22 39.36
C VAL A 553 -73.87 -10.98 38.68
N GLU A 554 -74.69 -10.21 39.39
CA GLU A 554 -75.18 -8.92 38.93
C GLU A 554 -74.08 -7.85 39.03
N PRO A 555 -73.90 -6.99 38.01
CA PRO A 555 -73.01 -5.84 38.12
C PRO A 555 -73.55 -4.89 39.18
N PHE A 556 -72.68 -4.33 40.01
CA PHE A 556 -73.10 -3.32 40.98
C PHE A 556 -73.19 -1.93 40.35
N GLU A 557 -72.56 -1.73 39.19
CA GLU A 557 -72.64 -0.50 38.39
C GLU A 557 -72.48 -0.82 36.89
N VAL A 558 -73.23 -0.14 36.04
CA VAL A 558 -73.12 -0.20 34.58
C VAL A 558 -73.12 1.21 34.04
N LEU A 559 -72.12 1.51 33.22
CA LEU A 559 -71.95 2.78 32.57
C LEU A 559 -72.04 2.62 31.05
N VAL A 560 -72.27 3.72 30.33
CA VAL A 560 -72.45 3.71 28.87
C VAL A 560 -71.50 4.70 28.23
N ILE A 561 -70.71 4.22 27.28
CA ILE A 561 -69.89 5.05 26.41
C ILE A 561 -70.72 5.43 25.17
N PRO A 562 -70.98 6.73 24.92
CA PRO A 562 -71.87 7.15 23.84
C PRO A 562 -71.39 6.72 22.44
N GLU A 563 -70.11 6.84 22.17
CA GLU A 563 -69.50 6.50 20.88
C GLU A 563 -68.01 6.20 21.09
N ILE A 564 -67.52 5.14 20.42
CA ILE A 564 -66.08 4.92 20.23
C ILE A 564 -65.86 4.81 18.72
N VAL A 565 -65.09 5.75 18.15
CA VAL A 565 -64.71 5.69 16.73
C VAL A 565 -63.79 4.49 16.47
N GLY A 566 -63.67 4.05 15.23
CA GLY A 566 -62.71 3.00 14.89
C GLY A 566 -61.27 3.40 15.24
N TYR A 567 -60.50 2.48 15.81
CA TYR A 567 -59.18 2.70 16.41
C TYR A 567 -59.14 3.75 17.53
N GLY A 568 -60.31 4.11 18.07
CA GLY A 568 -60.45 5.06 19.17
C GLY A 568 -60.42 4.38 20.53
N THR A 569 -60.02 5.14 21.53
CA THR A 569 -60.12 4.79 22.95
C THR A 569 -60.95 5.86 23.63
N GLU A 570 -61.87 5.43 24.48
CA GLU A 570 -62.60 6.32 25.38
C GLU A 570 -62.36 5.87 26.81
N THR A 571 -62.27 6.82 27.73
CA THR A 571 -62.04 6.52 29.14
C THR A 571 -63.28 6.75 29.97
N ILE A 572 -63.41 5.95 31.01
CA ILE A 572 -64.46 6.08 31.99
C ILE A 572 -63.90 6.17 33.40
N ASN A 573 -64.42 7.10 34.19
CA ASN A 573 -63.95 7.34 35.54
C ASN A 573 -64.85 6.64 36.55
N TYR A 574 -64.25 5.84 37.42
CA TYR A 574 -64.89 5.12 38.51
C TYR A 574 -64.30 5.52 39.86
N ALA A 575 -65.12 5.92 40.83
CA ALA A 575 -64.66 6.34 42.15
C ALA A 575 -64.45 5.12 43.07
N LEU A 576 -63.18 4.73 43.29
CA LEU A 576 -62.78 3.58 44.09
C LEU A 576 -62.55 3.96 45.57
N ARG A 577 -63.08 3.15 46.49
CA ARG A 577 -62.96 3.36 47.95
C ARG A 577 -62.18 2.26 48.65
N GLN A 578 -61.41 2.65 49.67
CA GLN A 578 -60.46 1.77 50.39
C GLN A 578 -61.13 0.64 51.19
N ASP A 579 -62.43 0.72 51.49
CA ASP A 579 -63.16 -0.33 52.20
C ASP A 579 -63.28 -1.65 51.41
N ALA A 580 -62.86 -1.66 50.14
CA ALA A 580 -62.59 -2.84 49.34
C ALA A 580 -61.23 -3.50 49.70
N VAL A 581 -61.10 -4.08 50.90
CA VAL A 581 -59.86 -4.74 51.34
C VAL A 581 -59.80 -6.20 50.83
N ASP A 582 -58.68 -6.59 50.20
CA ASP A 582 -58.39 -7.91 49.58
C ASP A 582 -59.38 -8.34 48.47
N SER A 583 -59.77 -7.44 47.56
CA SER A 583 -60.72 -7.74 46.48
C SER A 583 -60.24 -7.22 45.12
N ALA A 584 -60.51 -7.97 44.05
CA ALA A 584 -60.32 -7.53 42.67
C ALA A 584 -61.60 -6.85 42.15
N LEU A 585 -61.45 -5.74 41.41
CA LEU A 585 -62.53 -5.06 40.68
C LEU A 585 -62.55 -5.59 39.25
N TYR A 586 -63.61 -6.26 38.81
CA TYR A 586 -63.74 -6.76 37.43
C TYR A 586 -64.57 -5.81 36.58
N VAL A 587 -64.19 -5.66 35.32
CA VAL A 587 -64.83 -4.79 34.32
C VAL A 587 -65.11 -5.63 33.07
N LEU A 588 -66.29 -5.46 32.46
CA LEU A 588 -66.70 -6.15 31.24
C LEU A 588 -67.31 -5.15 30.24
N VAL A 589 -66.79 -5.10 29.02
CA VAL A 589 -67.33 -4.31 27.90
C VAL A 589 -68.26 -5.17 27.03
N ASP A 590 -69.33 -4.54 26.53
CA ASP A 590 -70.42 -5.20 25.78
C ASP A 590 -70.95 -6.49 26.44
N PRO A 591 -71.42 -6.41 27.71
CA PRO A 591 -71.88 -7.58 28.46
C PRO A 591 -73.06 -8.33 27.80
N GLU A 592 -73.79 -7.69 26.89
CA GLU A 592 -74.92 -8.27 26.16
C GLU A 592 -74.54 -8.81 24.77
N ASN A 593 -73.27 -8.68 24.36
CA ASN A 593 -72.71 -9.13 23.08
C ASN A 593 -73.53 -8.65 21.87
N VAL A 594 -73.69 -7.33 21.78
CA VAL A 594 -74.43 -6.64 20.71
C VAL A 594 -73.57 -6.45 19.46
N PHE A 595 -72.25 -6.30 19.62
CA PHE A 595 -71.29 -6.14 18.52
C PHE A 595 -70.65 -7.49 18.19
N HIS A 596 -70.47 -7.80 16.90
CA HIS A 596 -69.73 -8.99 16.50
C HIS A 596 -68.25 -8.63 16.37
N GLU A 597 -67.44 -9.08 17.32
CA GLU A 597 -66.07 -8.60 17.48
C GLU A 597 -65.07 -9.53 16.78
N LEU A 598 -63.89 -8.99 16.44
CA LEU A 598 -62.78 -9.79 15.90
C LEU A 598 -62.17 -10.68 16.98
N ASN A 599 -62.24 -10.24 18.24
CA ASN A 599 -61.84 -10.95 19.42
C ASN A 599 -62.89 -10.69 20.50
N GLU A 600 -63.46 -11.75 21.06
CA GLU A 600 -64.45 -11.69 22.14
C GLU A 600 -63.81 -11.99 23.51
N GLY A 601 -62.54 -12.39 23.51
CA GLY A 601 -61.81 -12.86 24.69
C GLY A 601 -61.06 -11.77 25.46
N ASN A 602 -61.13 -10.52 24.99
CA ASN A 602 -60.48 -9.33 25.55
C ASN A 602 -61.48 -8.34 26.17
N ASN A 603 -62.73 -8.76 26.32
CA ASN A 603 -63.81 -7.91 26.80
C ASN A 603 -63.87 -7.79 28.33
N THR A 604 -63.14 -8.63 29.06
CA THR A 604 -63.11 -8.63 30.53
C THR A 604 -61.70 -8.33 31.04
N ASP A 605 -61.59 -7.47 32.06
CA ASP A 605 -60.36 -7.31 32.83
C ASP A 605 -60.62 -7.02 34.31
N HIS A 606 -59.57 -6.91 35.13
CA HIS A 606 -59.68 -6.63 36.56
C HIS A 606 -58.51 -5.83 37.15
N CYS A 607 -58.81 -5.03 38.17
CA CYS A 607 -57.83 -4.30 38.98
C CYS A 607 -57.63 -4.99 40.34
N LEU A 608 -56.37 -5.19 40.76
CA LEU A 608 -56.03 -5.60 42.13
C LEU A 608 -55.91 -4.39 43.06
N ILE A 609 -56.25 -4.54 44.35
CA ILE A 609 -56.25 -3.43 45.33
C ILE A 609 -55.39 -3.78 46.56
N THR A 610 -54.34 -3.00 46.87
CA THR A 610 -53.32 -3.31 47.90
C THR A 610 -52.92 -2.11 48.81
N VAL A 611 -52.30 -2.34 49.99
CA VAL A 611 -51.83 -1.30 50.96
C VAL A 611 -50.35 -1.54 51.39
N MET A 612 -49.46 -0.51 51.31
CA MET A 612 -47.97 -0.65 51.36
C MET A 612 -47.24 -0.38 52.73
N LYS A 613 -45.98 -0.87 52.91
CA LYS A 613 -45.04 -0.70 54.09
C LYS A 613 -43.59 -0.25 53.69
N PRO A 614 -42.72 0.29 54.59
CA PRO A 614 -41.38 0.87 54.26
C PRO A 614 -40.20 -0.14 54.06
N SER A 615 -39.16 0.21 53.27
CA SER A 615 -38.03 -0.61 52.73
C SER A 615 -36.59 -0.10 53.04
N ASN A 616 -35.52 -0.82 52.68
CA ASN A 616 -34.08 -0.46 52.83
C ASN A 616 -33.28 -0.53 51.50
N LEU A 617 -32.37 0.40 51.19
CA LEU A 617 -31.54 0.40 49.97
C LEU A 617 -30.04 0.37 50.30
N ALA A 618 -29.31 -0.65 49.84
CA ALA A 618 -27.87 -0.80 50.01
C ALA A 618 -27.11 -0.72 48.68
N LEU A 619 -25.91 -0.12 48.67
CA LEU A 619 -25.01 -0.06 47.51
C LEU A 619 -23.68 -0.79 47.79
N SER A 620 -23.18 -1.52 46.79
CA SER A 620 -21.84 -2.14 46.83
C SER A 620 -21.13 -2.11 45.47
N THR A 621 -19.81 -2.34 45.45
CA THR A 621 -19.03 -2.48 44.20
C THR A 621 -18.27 -3.80 44.15
N GLY A 622 -18.06 -4.33 42.95
CA GLY A 622 -17.00 -5.32 42.68
C GLY A 622 -15.59 -4.71 42.78
N THR A 623 -14.54 -5.49 42.51
CA THR A 623 -13.15 -4.98 42.48
C THR A 623 -13.03 -3.94 41.36
N PRO A 624 -12.81 -2.65 41.66
CA PRO A 624 -12.78 -1.63 40.63
C PRO A 624 -11.44 -1.72 39.88
N ALA A 625 -11.50 -1.98 38.57
CA ALA A 625 -10.40 -1.73 37.66
C ALA A 625 -10.90 -0.65 36.67
N PRO A 626 -10.30 0.54 36.62
CA PRO A 626 -10.65 1.52 35.59
C PRO A 626 -10.38 0.89 34.23
N TYR A 627 -11.38 0.90 33.36
CA TYR A 627 -11.23 0.52 31.97
C TYR A 627 -11.42 1.78 31.12
N PRO A 628 -10.39 2.28 30.40
CA PRO A 628 -9.02 1.75 30.29
C PRO A 628 -8.12 2.01 31.52
N ASP A 629 -7.03 1.23 31.64
CA ASP A 629 -6.07 1.24 32.78
C ASP A 629 -5.35 2.59 33.00
N ILE A 630 -5.34 3.46 31.99
CA ILE A 630 -4.72 4.78 32.01
C ILE A 630 -5.77 5.81 31.59
N LEU A 631 -6.00 6.79 32.45
CA LEU A 631 -7.05 7.78 32.27
C LEU A 631 -6.47 9.19 32.11
N TYR A 632 -6.95 9.91 31.10
CA TYR A 632 -6.61 11.31 30.80
C TYR A 632 -7.83 12.21 31.01
N PRO A 633 -7.69 13.55 31.13
CA PRO A 633 -8.83 14.46 31.07
C PRO A 633 -9.71 14.14 29.85
N GLU A 634 -11.03 14.18 30.06
CA GLU A 634 -12.06 13.83 29.06
C GLU A 634 -12.09 12.35 28.62
N SER A 635 -11.32 11.45 29.24
CA SER A 635 -11.53 10.01 28.99
C SER A 635 -12.88 9.59 29.56
N LYS A 636 -13.47 8.55 28.98
CA LYS A 636 -14.67 7.92 29.53
C LYS A 636 -14.28 6.93 30.60
N LEU A 637 -14.99 6.94 31.72
CA LEU A 637 -14.81 5.97 32.80
C LEU A 637 -16.06 5.12 32.95
N GLU A 638 -15.85 3.81 32.99
CA GLU A 638 -16.89 2.81 33.25
C GLU A 638 -16.73 2.26 34.67
N VAL A 639 -17.81 2.29 35.46
CA VAL A 639 -17.84 1.74 36.83
C VAL A 639 -19.05 0.83 37.00
N HIS A 640 -18.81 -0.41 37.43
CA HIS A 640 -19.89 -1.35 37.77
C HIS A 640 -20.21 -1.28 39.27
N ILE A 641 -21.47 -1.04 39.59
CA ILE A 641 -22.01 -0.99 40.97
C ILE A 641 -23.19 -1.96 41.08
N GLU A 642 -23.42 -2.51 42.26
CA GLU A 642 -24.58 -3.35 42.57
C GLU A 642 -25.47 -2.61 43.58
N ALA A 643 -26.74 -2.40 43.23
CA ALA A 643 -27.76 -1.81 44.10
C ALA A 643 -28.74 -2.89 44.55
N LEU A 644 -29.00 -3.00 45.85
CA LEU A 644 -29.88 -4.02 46.45
C LEU A 644 -30.95 -3.34 47.31
N ILE A 645 -32.23 -3.57 47.00
CA ILE A 645 -33.34 -3.15 47.86
C ILE A 645 -33.78 -4.34 48.71
N SER A 646 -33.87 -4.17 50.02
CA SER A 646 -34.40 -5.18 50.94
C SER A 646 -35.65 -4.65 51.66
N ASN A 647 -36.74 -5.41 51.60
CA ASN A 647 -37.97 -5.09 52.34
C ASN A 647 -38.06 -6.00 53.57
N PRO A 648 -38.33 -5.46 54.77
CA PRO A 648 -38.54 -6.27 55.97
C PRO A 648 -39.79 -7.18 55.92
N ASP A 649 -40.73 -6.96 54.98
CA ASP A 649 -41.93 -7.80 54.81
C ASP A 649 -41.89 -8.60 53.49
N PRO A 650 -41.63 -9.92 53.54
CA PRO A 650 -41.43 -10.76 52.35
C PRO A 650 -42.72 -11.10 51.58
N LYS A 651 -43.87 -10.53 51.97
CA LYS A 651 -45.17 -10.81 51.35
C LYS A 651 -45.50 -9.87 50.18
N TYR A 652 -44.74 -8.80 49.98
CA TYR A 652 -45.04 -7.76 48.99
C TYR A 652 -43.95 -7.71 47.93
N ASP A 653 -44.34 -7.96 46.68
CA ASP A 653 -43.47 -8.07 45.52
C ASP A 653 -43.78 -6.91 44.57
N PHE A 654 -43.54 -5.68 45.02
CA PHE A 654 -43.68 -4.46 44.21
C PHE A 654 -42.33 -3.81 44.01
N TYR A 655 -42.17 -3.16 42.86
CA TYR A 655 -40.96 -2.39 42.59
C TYR A 655 -40.87 -1.17 43.50
N HIS A 656 -39.71 -0.99 44.12
CA HIS A 656 -39.34 0.22 44.84
C HIS A 656 -38.48 1.10 43.95
N HIS A 657 -38.82 2.40 43.91
CA HIS A 657 -38.03 3.40 43.19
C HIS A 657 -36.82 3.82 44.01
N ALA A 658 -35.63 3.75 43.41
CA ALA A 658 -34.41 4.28 43.96
C ALA A 658 -33.72 5.20 42.94
N ILE A 659 -33.11 6.26 43.44
CA ILE A 659 -32.35 7.21 42.62
C ILE A 659 -30.88 7.07 42.96
N ILE A 660 -30.07 6.72 41.96
CA ILE A 660 -28.61 6.65 42.07
C ILE A 660 -28.01 7.91 41.44
N LYS A 661 -27.14 8.59 42.20
CA LYS A 661 -26.43 9.78 41.76
C LYS A 661 -24.93 9.63 41.96
N ALA A 662 -24.14 10.16 41.03
CA ALA A 662 -22.69 10.26 41.20
C ALA A 662 -22.21 11.72 41.21
N TYR A 663 -21.09 11.96 41.88
CA TYR A 663 -20.45 13.27 42.04
C TYR A 663 -18.92 13.14 42.02
N TRP A 664 -18.24 14.18 41.54
CA TRP A 664 -16.80 14.34 41.70
C TRP A 664 -16.46 15.09 42.98
N ASN A 665 -15.57 14.52 43.79
CA ASN A 665 -14.92 15.09 44.97
C ASN A 665 -15.85 15.41 46.18
N GLU A 666 -17.04 15.95 45.97
CA GLU A 666 -18.03 16.27 47.01
C GLU A 666 -19.48 16.11 46.51
N VAL A 667 -20.41 15.81 47.42
CA VAL A 667 -21.85 15.68 47.11
C VAL A 667 -22.50 17.06 47.16
N ALA A 668 -22.27 17.87 46.13
CA ALA A 668 -22.83 19.22 46.00
C ALA A 668 -23.11 19.57 44.53
N GLY A 669 -24.20 20.31 44.27
CA GLY A 669 -24.58 20.72 42.91
C GLY A 669 -25.32 19.65 42.10
N GLU A 670 -25.32 19.81 40.78
CA GLU A 670 -25.91 18.85 39.84
C GLU A 670 -25.04 17.57 39.76
N PRO A 671 -25.65 16.37 39.78
CA PRO A 671 -24.91 15.12 39.73
C PRO A 671 -24.32 14.88 38.32
N ILE A 672 -23.14 14.26 38.26
CA ILE A 672 -22.48 13.88 36.99
C ILE A 672 -23.08 12.62 36.36
N PHE A 673 -23.87 11.88 37.13
CA PHE A 673 -24.66 10.74 36.68
C PHE A 673 -25.95 10.70 37.49
N TYR A 674 -27.04 10.38 36.81
CA TYR A 674 -28.36 10.23 37.41
C TYR A 674 -29.05 9.05 36.75
N LYS A 675 -29.50 8.08 37.55
CA LYS A 675 -30.35 6.99 37.08
C LYS A 675 -31.40 6.66 38.12
N GLU A 676 -32.62 6.52 37.66
CA GLU A 676 -33.71 5.95 38.44
C GLU A 676 -33.79 4.45 38.15
N ILE A 677 -33.97 3.66 39.20
CA ILE A 677 -34.08 2.20 39.13
C ILE A 677 -35.30 1.74 39.91
N SER A 678 -35.87 0.62 39.46
CA SER A 678 -37.06 0.00 40.04
C SER A 678 -36.72 -1.45 40.35
N LEU A 679 -36.66 -1.82 41.64
CA LEU A 679 -36.25 -3.15 42.07
C LEU A 679 -37.27 -3.79 42.99
N TYR A 680 -37.46 -5.11 42.86
CA TYR A 680 -38.21 -5.88 43.84
C TYR A 680 -37.38 -6.08 45.12
N PRO A 681 -38.04 -6.33 46.27
CA PRO A 681 -37.36 -6.70 47.49
C PRO A 681 -36.50 -7.97 47.36
N GLY A 682 -35.22 -7.85 47.69
CA GLY A 682 -34.23 -8.93 47.62
C GLY A 682 -33.56 -9.05 46.26
N GLU A 683 -34.01 -8.30 45.25
CA GLU A 683 -33.32 -8.21 43.97
C GLU A 683 -32.19 -7.18 44.01
N SER A 684 -31.13 -7.49 43.26
CA SER A 684 -30.07 -6.55 42.97
C SER A 684 -30.02 -6.22 41.48
N GLU A 685 -29.72 -4.96 41.17
CA GLU A 685 -29.39 -4.52 39.81
C GLU A 685 -27.92 -4.16 39.75
N ASN A 686 -27.22 -4.75 38.79
CA ASN A 686 -25.88 -4.30 38.42
C ASN A 686 -26.00 -3.13 37.45
N LEU A 687 -25.52 -1.97 37.88
CA LEU A 687 -25.55 -0.74 37.12
C LEU A 687 -24.15 -0.46 36.60
N THR A 688 -24.07 -0.06 35.34
CA THR A 688 -22.85 0.46 34.75
C THR A 688 -22.97 1.97 34.62
N VAL A 689 -22.10 2.67 35.33
CA VAL A 689 -22.01 4.13 35.31
C VAL A 689 -20.99 4.52 34.25
N PHE A 690 -21.46 5.16 33.18
CA PHE A 690 -20.61 5.77 32.17
C PHE A 690 -20.42 7.25 32.49
N LEU A 691 -19.20 7.65 32.79
CA LEU A 691 -18.84 9.05 33.02
C LEU A 691 -18.19 9.58 31.76
N GLU A 692 -18.83 10.56 31.11
CA GLU A 692 -18.39 11.06 29.80
C GLU A 692 -17.14 11.92 29.86
N THR A 693 -16.85 12.57 30.98
CA THR A 693 -15.68 13.43 31.14
C THR A 693 -15.03 13.27 32.50
N LEU A 694 -13.73 12.96 32.47
CA LEU A 694 -12.89 13.01 33.66
C LEU A 694 -12.44 14.45 33.96
N PRO A 695 -12.26 14.81 35.25
CA PRO A 695 -11.76 16.11 35.66
C PRO A 695 -10.32 16.38 35.22
N THR A 696 -9.75 17.48 35.72
CA THR A 696 -8.33 17.82 35.54
C THR A 696 -7.38 16.73 36.08
N THR A 697 -6.13 16.75 35.62
CA THR A 697 -5.08 15.82 36.03
C THR A 697 -4.87 15.78 37.55
N GLY A 698 -4.63 14.59 38.10
CA GLY A 698 -4.45 14.35 39.54
C GLY A 698 -5.28 13.17 40.04
N MET A 699 -5.25 12.93 41.36
CA MET A 699 -6.16 11.97 42.00
C MET A 699 -7.55 12.61 42.14
N GLN A 700 -8.55 11.99 41.52
CA GLN A 700 -9.96 12.40 41.56
C GLN A 700 -10.76 11.41 42.42
N LYS A 701 -11.71 11.91 43.20
CA LYS A 701 -12.59 11.04 44.00
C LYS A 701 -13.99 10.96 43.38
N LEU A 702 -14.46 9.77 43.05
CA LEU A 702 -15.84 9.51 42.62
C LEU A 702 -16.69 9.11 43.83
N ILE A 703 -17.83 9.79 44.04
CA ILE A 703 -18.79 9.50 45.12
C ILE A 703 -20.11 9.10 44.50
N ILE A 704 -20.68 7.97 44.90
CA ILE A 704 -21.97 7.47 44.44
C ILE A 704 -22.92 7.34 45.65
N VAL A 705 -24.15 7.84 45.52
CA VAL A 705 -25.19 7.83 46.57
C VAL A 705 -26.52 7.31 46.02
N GLY A 706 -27.25 6.56 46.84
CA GLY A 706 -28.61 6.07 46.58
C GLY A 706 -29.63 6.70 47.52
N ALA A 707 -30.88 6.87 47.08
CA ALA A 707 -31.99 7.29 47.94
C ALA A 707 -33.36 6.79 47.42
N GLN A 708 -34.30 6.49 48.31
CA GLN A 708 -35.70 6.18 47.99
C GLN A 708 -36.63 7.40 48.14
N PRO A 709 -37.29 7.90 47.07
CA PRO A 709 -38.17 9.08 47.16
C PRO A 709 -39.44 8.82 48.00
N GLY A 710 -39.72 9.68 48.98
CA GLY A 710 -40.99 9.68 49.72
C GLY A 710 -41.20 8.52 50.70
N VAL A 711 -40.29 7.55 50.73
CA VAL A 711 -40.31 6.39 51.65
C VAL A 711 -39.11 6.51 52.59
N PRO A 712 -39.33 6.62 53.91
CA PRO A 712 -38.23 6.56 54.88
C PRO A 712 -37.54 5.18 54.83
N GLU A 713 -36.23 5.18 54.66
CA GLU A 713 -35.40 3.96 54.65
C GLU A 713 -35.17 3.41 56.06
N VAL A 714 -34.87 2.11 56.16
CA VAL A 714 -34.61 1.45 57.45
C VAL A 714 -33.18 1.71 57.96
N ASP A 715 -32.19 1.74 57.08
CA ASP A 715 -30.79 2.11 57.34
C ASP A 715 -30.37 3.20 56.33
N GLU A 716 -29.83 4.31 56.83
CA GLU A 716 -29.40 5.43 55.98
C GLU A 716 -27.88 5.39 55.68
N THR A 717 -27.17 4.35 56.12
CA THR A 717 -25.69 4.35 56.13
C THR A 717 -25.05 3.46 55.06
N ASP A 718 -25.81 2.61 54.39
CA ASP A 718 -25.36 1.61 53.42
C ASP A 718 -25.61 2.01 51.95
N ASN A 719 -26.10 3.23 51.71
CA ASN A 719 -26.44 3.76 50.39
C ASN A 719 -25.34 4.65 49.77
N ARG A 720 -24.05 4.49 50.13
CA ARG A 720 -22.96 5.37 49.68
C ARG A 720 -21.60 4.67 49.41
N ILE A 721 -20.96 5.03 48.30
CA ILE A 721 -19.66 4.50 47.82
C ILE A 721 -18.68 5.64 47.49
N GLU A 722 -17.39 5.46 47.78
CA GLU A 722 -16.30 6.36 47.34
C GLU A 722 -15.16 5.59 46.65
N LEU A 723 -14.62 6.13 45.54
CA LEU A 723 -13.49 5.57 44.77
C LEU A 723 -12.44 6.64 44.44
N ASP A 724 -11.15 6.29 44.53
CA ASP A 724 -10.02 7.17 44.18
C ASP A 724 -9.45 6.80 42.79
N ILE A 725 -9.35 7.76 41.86
CA ILE A 725 -9.05 7.57 40.43
C ILE A 725 -7.87 8.45 39.98
N PRO A 726 -6.76 7.88 39.47
CA PRO A 726 -5.62 8.65 38.95
C PRO A 726 -5.86 9.12 37.50
N VAL A 727 -5.74 10.43 37.24
CA VAL A 727 -5.84 11.04 35.89
C VAL A 727 -4.52 11.72 35.50
N ILE A 728 -3.92 11.36 34.36
CA ILE A 728 -2.63 11.86 33.87
C ILE A 728 -2.76 12.73 32.61
N GLU A 729 -1.75 13.54 32.26
CA GLU A 729 -1.77 14.42 31.07
C GLU A 729 -1.57 13.64 29.75
N ARG A 730 -2.19 14.07 28.64
CA ARG A 730 -2.07 13.37 27.35
C ARG A 730 -0.67 13.55 26.74
N PRO A 731 -0.04 12.49 26.20
CA PRO A 731 1.27 12.59 25.58
C PRO A 731 1.21 13.38 24.25
N PHE A 732 1.98 14.46 24.12
CA PHE A 732 2.12 15.28 22.91
C PHE A 732 3.59 15.48 22.55
N ASN A 733 3.99 15.32 21.27
CA ASN A 733 5.38 15.42 20.82
C ASN A 733 5.49 15.78 19.33
N LEU A 734 6.17 16.90 19.00
CA LEU A 734 6.70 17.14 17.66
C LEU A 734 8.15 16.65 17.62
N ALA A 735 8.61 16.24 16.44
CA ALA A 735 9.98 15.78 16.27
C ALA A 735 10.51 16.11 14.87
N VAL A 736 11.80 16.39 14.81
CA VAL A 736 12.58 16.57 13.57
C VAL A 736 13.87 15.76 13.65
N SER A 737 14.44 15.41 12.49
CA SER A 737 15.70 14.66 12.44
C SER A 737 16.64 15.22 11.37
N PRO A 738 17.97 14.98 11.44
CA PRO A 738 18.94 15.52 10.49
C PRO A 738 18.63 15.29 9.00
N GLY A 739 17.93 14.21 8.66
CA GLY A 739 17.50 13.91 7.31
C GLY A 739 16.33 14.77 6.80
N THR A 740 15.58 15.41 7.70
CA THR A 740 14.35 16.14 7.33
C THR A 740 14.55 17.60 6.94
N LEU A 741 15.75 18.15 7.12
CA LEU A 741 16.11 19.53 6.73
C LEU A 741 16.86 19.53 5.39
N GLU A 742 16.32 20.16 4.36
CA GLU A 742 16.91 20.18 3.01
C GLU A 742 16.83 21.56 2.34
N THR A 743 17.53 21.73 1.22
CA THR A 743 17.35 22.89 0.32
C THR A 743 16.71 22.40 -0.97
N ALA A 744 15.77 23.17 -1.53
CA ALA A 744 15.21 22.92 -2.84
C ALA A 744 15.64 24.04 -3.79
N PRO A 745 16.56 23.78 -4.75
CA PRO A 745 17.21 22.49 -5.06
C PRO A 745 18.31 22.09 -4.05
N ASN A 746 18.67 20.79 -4.03
CA ASN A 746 19.63 20.20 -3.08
C ASN A 746 21.08 20.65 -3.30
N LEU A 747 21.43 21.07 -4.51
CA LEU A 747 22.73 21.67 -4.85
C LEU A 747 22.54 23.17 -5.02
N VAL A 748 23.26 23.95 -4.22
CA VAL A 748 23.07 25.40 -4.16
C VAL A 748 24.38 26.17 -4.38
N SER A 749 24.26 27.29 -5.09
CA SER A 749 25.38 28.19 -5.37
C SER A 749 25.23 29.53 -4.64
N ALA A 750 26.35 30.18 -4.36
CA ALA A 750 26.37 31.51 -3.75
C ALA A 750 25.56 32.51 -4.59
N GLY A 751 24.64 33.25 -3.96
CA GLY A 751 23.74 34.18 -4.65
C GLY A 751 22.50 33.56 -5.31
N GLN A 752 22.31 32.23 -5.23
CA GLN A 752 21.10 31.56 -5.70
C GLN A 752 19.93 31.78 -4.72
N LEU A 753 18.70 31.83 -5.24
CA LEU A 753 17.48 31.72 -4.45
C LEU A 753 17.09 30.24 -4.35
N CYS A 754 16.89 29.72 -3.14
CA CYS A 754 16.39 28.37 -2.90
C CYS A 754 15.38 28.37 -1.74
N ASP A 755 14.57 27.32 -1.64
CA ASP A 755 13.75 27.11 -0.45
C ASP A 755 14.51 26.24 0.56
N VAL A 756 14.43 26.57 1.85
CA VAL A 756 14.85 25.67 2.93
C VAL A 756 13.60 24.97 3.43
N VAL A 757 13.59 23.65 3.38
CA VAL A 757 12.42 22.81 3.66
C VAL A 757 12.72 21.91 4.86
N LEU A 758 11.77 21.84 5.81
CA LEU A 758 11.82 20.95 6.97
C LEU A 758 10.58 20.05 6.97
N THR A 759 10.78 18.75 7.11
CA THR A 759 9.69 17.82 7.48
C THR A 759 9.57 17.75 9.00
N VAL A 760 8.39 18.09 9.51
CA VAL A 760 8.04 18.04 10.94
C VAL A 760 7.08 16.88 11.17
N HIS A 761 7.38 16.05 12.18
CA HIS A 761 6.56 14.90 12.54
C HIS A 761 5.76 15.21 13.79
N ASN A 762 4.45 14.95 13.77
CA ASN A 762 3.65 14.83 14.98
C ASN A 762 3.63 13.36 15.39
N GLN A 763 4.37 13.02 16.45
CA GLN A 763 4.49 11.65 16.98
C GLN A 763 3.42 11.33 18.03
N SER A 764 2.43 12.20 18.19
CA SER A 764 1.39 12.04 19.20
C SER A 764 0.05 11.63 18.59
N PRO A 765 -0.81 10.96 19.38
CA PRO A 765 -2.16 10.58 18.97
C PRO A 765 -3.14 11.77 18.96
N VAL A 766 -2.66 13.00 19.14
CA VAL A 766 -3.45 14.24 19.16
C VAL A 766 -2.92 15.17 18.06
N ALA A 767 -3.82 15.85 17.35
CA ALA A 767 -3.41 16.83 16.34
C ALA A 767 -2.68 18.01 16.99
N ALA A 768 -1.62 18.49 16.36
CA ALA A 768 -0.87 19.67 16.75
C ALA A 768 -1.64 20.94 16.35
N GLU A 769 -1.78 21.88 17.29
CA GLU A 769 -2.26 23.24 17.02
C GLU A 769 -1.24 24.04 16.18
N PRO A 770 -1.61 25.19 15.59
CA PRO A 770 -0.68 25.99 14.79
C PRO A 770 0.58 26.42 15.55
N PHE A 771 1.74 26.28 14.91
CA PHE A 771 3.05 26.67 15.47
C PHE A 771 3.97 27.24 14.39
N ILE A 772 5.15 27.71 14.80
CA ILE A 772 6.14 28.30 13.88
C ILE A 772 7.41 27.45 13.81
N VAL A 773 8.07 27.51 12.67
CA VAL A 773 9.43 26.97 12.48
C VAL A 773 10.37 28.12 12.15
N GLU A 774 11.45 28.27 12.93
CA GLU A 774 12.48 29.29 12.72
C GLU A 774 13.70 28.70 12.02
N TYR A 775 14.16 29.35 10.95
CA TYR A 775 15.32 28.92 10.16
C TYR A 775 16.47 29.92 10.29
N SER A 776 17.69 29.39 10.42
CA SER A 776 18.92 30.18 10.49
C SER A 776 20.09 29.46 9.83
N TYR A 777 21.14 30.20 9.48
CA TYR A 777 22.37 29.63 8.94
C TYR A 777 23.63 30.18 9.64
N SER A 778 24.74 29.46 9.59
CA SER A 778 26.02 29.93 10.12
C SER A 778 27.23 29.38 9.36
N TYR A 779 28.30 30.17 9.30
CA TYR A 779 29.64 29.76 8.86
C TYR A 779 30.56 29.41 10.05
N GLY A 780 30.00 29.16 11.24
CA GLY A 780 30.76 28.79 12.45
C GLY A 780 31.13 29.96 13.38
N GLN A 781 30.46 31.11 13.25
CA GLN A 781 30.59 32.23 14.19
C GLN A 781 29.28 32.50 14.93
N GLU A 782 28.32 33.13 14.24
CA GLU A 782 26.99 33.46 14.76
C GLU A 782 25.89 32.90 13.84
N TRP A 783 24.71 32.64 14.40
CA TRP A 783 23.53 32.20 13.65
C TRP A 783 22.81 33.41 13.05
N ILE A 784 22.68 33.43 11.73
CA ILE A 784 22.02 34.49 10.97
C ILE A 784 20.62 34.00 10.59
N PRO A 785 19.54 34.74 10.91
CA PRO A 785 18.18 34.31 10.59
C PRO A 785 17.93 34.32 9.07
N ILE A 786 17.29 33.25 8.59
CA ILE A 786 16.77 33.14 7.21
C ILE A 786 15.33 33.68 7.18
N GLY A 787 14.49 33.17 8.08
CA GLY A 787 13.08 33.52 8.17
C GLY A 787 12.28 32.52 9.01
N GLN A 788 10.95 32.63 8.97
CA GLN A 788 10.03 31.78 9.73
C GLN A 788 8.94 31.23 8.82
N ALA A 789 8.52 30.00 9.05
CA ALA A 789 7.36 29.38 8.42
C ALA A 789 6.22 29.18 9.44
N GLN A 790 4.99 29.48 9.04
CA GLN A 790 3.79 29.17 9.83
C GLN A 790 3.27 27.80 9.43
N VAL A 791 3.02 26.94 10.41
CA VAL A 791 2.39 25.63 10.22
C VAL A 791 1.00 25.70 10.83
N SER A 792 -0.04 25.45 10.03
CA SER A 792 -1.45 25.55 10.47
C SER A 792 -1.90 24.44 11.43
N GLY A 793 -1.05 23.45 11.68
CA GLY A 793 -1.31 22.27 12.49
C GLY A 793 -0.84 21.00 11.77
N ILE A 794 -0.79 19.89 12.50
CA ILE A 794 -0.43 18.57 11.96
C ILE A 794 -1.37 17.55 12.58
N ASP A 795 -2.06 16.76 11.76
CA ASP A 795 -2.92 15.68 12.26
C ASP A 795 -2.13 14.69 13.14
N ALA A 796 -2.86 13.97 13.99
CA ALA A 796 -2.27 12.93 14.84
C ALA A 796 -1.47 11.92 14.00
N MET A 797 -0.28 11.55 14.48
CA MET A 797 0.62 10.59 13.82
C MET A 797 0.98 10.94 12.36
N SER A 798 0.91 12.22 11.99
CA SER A 798 1.14 12.70 10.62
C SER A 798 2.39 13.57 10.51
N THR A 799 2.70 14.00 9.29
CA THR A 799 3.86 14.85 8.96
C THR A 799 3.43 16.03 8.11
N THR A 800 4.17 17.14 8.20
CA THR A 800 3.97 18.27 7.29
C THR A 800 5.30 18.87 6.85
N LEU A 801 5.26 19.63 5.76
CA LEU A 801 6.40 20.39 5.27
C LEU A 801 6.26 21.86 5.71
N ALA A 802 7.31 22.36 6.37
CA ALA A 802 7.50 23.79 6.59
C ALA A 802 8.60 24.27 5.64
N SER A 803 8.42 25.44 5.01
CA SER A 803 9.40 25.95 4.06
C SER A 803 9.55 27.47 4.13
N VAL A 804 10.77 27.96 3.90
CA VAL A 804 11.07 29.38 3.80
C VAL A 804 12.01 29.67 2.62
N PRO A 805 11.76 30.70 1.79
CA PRO A 805 12.68 31.10 0.74
C PRO A 805 13.94 31.73 1.35
N TRP A 806 15.10 31.33 0.85
CA TRP A 806 16.41 31.79 1.28
C TRP A 806 17.23 32.32 0.10
N GLN A 807 17.59 33.60 0.18
CA GLN A 807 18.57 34.20 -0.71
C GLN A 807 19.97 33.89 -0.17
N ILE A 808 20.67 32.97 -0.82
CA ILE A 808 21.97 32.48 -0.35
C ILE A 808 23.01 33.60 -0.42
N PRO A 809 23.82 33.80 0.64
CA PRO A 809 24.91 34.78 0.63
C PRO A 809 25.89 34.55 -0.52
N MET A 810 26.58 35.61 -0.94
CA MET A 810 27.62 35.54 -1.99
C MET A 810 28.91 34.82 -1.55
N THR A 811 28.94 34.31 -0.33
CA THR A 811 30.07 33.58 0.25
C THR A 811 29.89 32.09 -0.04
N ALA A 812 30.88 31.46 -0.66
CA ALA A 812 30.91 30.01 -0.86
C ALA A 812 31.56 29.30 0.34
N GLY A 813 31.26 28.01 0.50
CA GLY A 813 31.86 27.13 1.51
C GLY A 813 30.83 26.36 2.34
N LYS A 814 31.32 25.64 3.37
CA LYS A 814 30.46 24.90 4.31
C LYS A 814 29.60 25.84 5.15
N VAL A 815 28.29 25.62 5.13
CA VAL A 815 27.30 26.33 5.93
C VAL A 815 26.48 25.35 6.75
N GLN A 816 26.28 25.67 8.03
CA GLN A 816 25.32 24.96 8.86
C GLN A 816 23.96 25.64 8.73
N LEU A 817 22.93 24.88 8.36
CA LEU A 817 21.54 25.25 8.47
C LEU A 817 20.98 24.73 9.78
N LYS A 818 20.16 25.53 10.44
CA LYS A 818 19.41 25.14 11.64
C LYS A 818 17.95 25.48 11.47
N ALA A 819 17.09 24.53 11.85
CA ALA A 819 15.67 24.76 11.99
C ALA A 819 15.21 24.37 13.40
N VAL A 820 14.37 25.21 14.01
CA VAL A 820 13.81 24.99 15.35
C VAL A 820 12.29 25.04 15.26
N VAL A 821 11.64 23.97 15.68
CA VAL A 821 10.18 23.81 15.76
C VAL A 821 9.69 24.34 17.11
N ASP A 822 8.58 25.09 17.09
CA ASP A 822 8.01 25.77 18.26
C ASP A 822 9.07 26.46 19.16
N PRO A 823 9.90 27.37 18.60
CA PRO A 823 10.97 28.03 19.33
C PRO A 823 10.46 28.91 20.49
N ARG A 824 9.15 29.17 20.55
CA ARG A 824 8.49 29.97 21.60
C ARG A 824 7.83 29.11 22.67
N THR A 825 7.96 27.79 22.60
CA THR A 825 7.39 26.84 23.57
C THR A 825 5.89 27.02 23.78
N GLN A 826 5.15 27.30 22.69
CA GLN A 826 3.70 27.52 22.72
C GLN A 826 2.93 26.22 22.94
N LEU A 827 3.46 25.09 22.46
CA LEU A 827 2.86 23.76 22.63
C LEU A 827 3.59 23.02 23.75
N SER A 828 2.88 22.42 24.71
CA SER A 828 3.53 21.64 25.79
C SER A 828 3.86 20.23 25.29
N GLU A 829 5.15 19.92 25.15
CA GLU A 829 5.64 18.66 24.57
C GLU A 829 6.38 17.80 25.59
N LEU A 830 6.30 16.48 25.42
CA LEU A 830 7.00 15.50 26.26
C LEU A 830 8.51 15.55 26.05
N ARG A 831 8.93 15.77 24.80
CA ARG A 831 10.33 15.82 24.39
C ARG A 831 10.55 17.11 23.61
N ARG A 832 11.66 17.78 23.90
CA ARG A 832 12.00 19.10 23.34
C ARG A 832 13.39 19.10 22.72
N ASP A 833 14.22 18.13 23.08
CA ASP A 833 15.55 17.93 22.52
C ASP A 833 15.52 17.41 21.07
N ASP A 834 14.35 17.02 20.57
CA ASP A 834 14.06 16.57 19.21
C ASP A 834 13.38 17.64 18.33
N ASN A 835 13.26 18.88 18.80
CA ASN A 835 12.68 20.00 18.05
C ASN A 835 13.69 20.88 17.32
N GLU A 836 14.98 20.60 17.47
CA GLU A 836 16.05 21.31 16.80
C GLU A 836 16.83 20.34 15.90
N VAL A 837 17.07 20.78 14.66
CA VAL A 837 17.92 20.05 13.72
C VAL A 837 18.95 20.99 13.11
N VAL A 838 20.19 20.52 13.01
CA VAL A 838 21.29 21.19 12.33
C VAL A 838 21.84 20.30 11.23
N LYS A 839 21.97 20.84 10.01
CA LYS A 839 22.56 20.15 8.85
C LYS A 839 23.64 21.02 8.21
N THR A 840 24.80 20.42 7.92
CA THR A 840 25.85 21.10 7.15
C THR A 840 25.62 20.87 5.67
N ILE A 841 25.59 21.96 4.90
CA ILE A 841 25.51 21.97 3.44
C ILE A 841 26.73 22.66 2.84
N ASN A 842 27.02 22.40 1.57
CA ASN A 842 28.11 23.05 0.84
C ASN A 842 27.52 24.05 -0.16
N ILE A 843 27.88 25.33 -0.04
CA ILE A 843 27.53 26.34 -1.03
C ILE A 843 28.67 26.48 -2.03
N SER A 844 28.37 26.22 -3.30
CA SER A 844 29.35 26.29 -4.38
C SER A 844 29.51 27.71 -4.94
N LEU A 845 30.62 27.99 -5.63
CA LEU A 845 30.72 29.18 -6.47
C LEU A 845 29.81 29.03 -7.71
N PRO A 846 29.25 30.13 -8.24
CA PRO A 846 28.40 30.08 -9.43
C PRO A 846 29.10 29.44 -10.64
N GLN A 847 28.36 28.69 -11.45
CA GLN A 847 28.88 28.07 -12.68
C GLN A 847 29.46 29.13 -13.63
N GLY A 848 30.69 28.91 -14.11
CA GLY A 848 31.39 29.85 -15.01
C GLY A 848 32.21 30.94 -14.32
N HIS A 849 32.45 30.86 -13.01
CA HIS A 849 33.29 31.81 -12.29
C HIS A 849 34.76 31.78 -12.79
N THR A 850 35.25 32.92 -13.29
CA THR A 850 36.65 33.07 -13.74
C THR A 850 37.60 33.30 -12.56
N PRO A 851 38.85 32.77 -12.61
CA PRO A 851 39.85 33.03 -11.57
C PRO A 851 40.13 34.53 -11.37
N ALA A 852 40.33 34.96 -10.13
CA ALA A 852 40.75 36.33 -9.84
C ALA A 852 42.18 36.58 -10.33
N ASN A 853 42.43 37.74 -10.94
CA ASN A 853 43.73 38.17 -11.50
C ASN A 853 44.31 37.24 -12.59
N LEU A 854 43.48 36.67 -13.46
CA LEU A 854 43.95 35.94 -14.63
C LEU A 854 44.72 36.87 -15.59
N ILE A 855 46.01 36.62 -15.79
CA ILE A 855 46.91 37.38 -16.65
C ILE A 855 47.58 36.43 -17.64
N SER A 856 47.69 36.84 -18.91
CA SER A 856 48.39 36.08 -19.95
C SER A 856 49.69 36.79 -20.38
N THR A 857 50.79 36.05 -20.46
CA THR A 857 52.11 36.53 -20.91
C THR A 857 52.60 35.67 -22.08
N ARG A 858 52.94 36.28 -23.23
CA ARG A 858 53.33 35.57 -24.45
C ARG A 858 54.83 35.71 -24.75
N THR A 859 55.46 34.62 -25.19
CA THR A 859 56.78 34.57 -25.84
C THR A 859 56.67 34.09 -27.30
N ASP A 860 57.79 34.00 -28.01
CA ASP A 860 57.84 33.56 -29.42
C ASP A 860 57.34 32.12 -29.64
N SER A 861 57.34 31.27 -28.61
CA SER A 861 56.94 29.87 -28.68
C SER A 861 56.12 29.36 -27.49
N SER A 862 55.67 30.23 -26.58
CA SER A 862 54.79 29.83 -25.47
C SER A 862 53.84 30.93 -25.00
N VAL A 863 52.72 30.52 -24.37
CA VAL A 863 51.81 31.39 -23.63
C VAL A 863 51.75 30.92 -22.18
N ARG A 864 52.02 31.82 -21.24
CA ARG A 864 51.86 31.59 -19.80
C ARG A 864 50.60 32.28 -19.30
N LEU A 865 49.77 31.56 -18.56
CA LEU A 865 48.61 32.06 -17.84
C LEU A 865 48.92 32.03 -16.33
N ASP A 866 48.67 33.11 -15.61
CA ASP A 866 48.86 33.22 -14.16
C ASP A 866 47.55 33.71 -13.52
N TRP A 867 47.17 33.19 -12.35
CA TRP A 867 45.97 33.61 -11.60
C TRP A 867 46.14 33.45 -10.09
N THR A 868 45.18 33.99 -9.33
CA THR A 868 45.16 33.86 -7.86
C THR A 868 44.58 32.51 -7.45
N ARG A 869 45.21 31.83 -6.47
CA ARG A 869 44.77 30.53 -5.98
C ARG A 869 43.31 30.59 -5.47
N PRO A 870 42.43 29.65 -5.85
CA PRO A 870 41.08 29.59 -5.33
C PRO A 870 41.04 29.17 -3.85
N ALA A 871 39.90 29.38 -3.19
CA ALA A 871 39.65 28.84 -1.85
C ALA A 871 39.70 27.30 -1.86
N LEU A 872 40.01 26.70 -0.70
CA LEU A 872 40.36 25.27 -0.50
C LEU A 872 39.36 24.21 -1.02
N GLU A 873 38.19 24.61 -1.52
CA GLU A 873 37.05 23.73 -1.80
C GLU A 873 36.69 23.66 -3.30
N MET A 874 37.65 23.88 -4.21
CA MET A 874 37.49 23.68 -5.65
C MET A 874 38.32 22.50 -6.17
N SER A 875 37.78 21.73 -7.13
CA SER A 875 38.49 20.66 -7.83
C SER A 875 39.59 21.18 -8.78
N GLY A 876 39.50 22.44 -9.25
CA GLY A 876 40.53 23.14 -10.01
C GLY A 876 39.97 23.94 -11.19
N TYR A 877 40.83 24.28 -12.16
CA TYR A 877 40.41 24.98 -13.39
C TYR A 877 40.70 24.16 -14.66
N LEU A 878 39.75 24.16 -15.59
CA LEU A 878 39.98 23.70 -16.97
C LEU A 878 40.39 24.89 -17.84
N ILE A 879 41.43 24.70 -18.65
CA ILE A 879 41.96 25.71 -19.55
C ILE A 879 41.60 25.33 -20.97
N TYR A 880 40.98 26.26 -21.68
CA TYR A 880 40.58 26.09 -23.06
C TYR A 880 41.46 26.92 -23.97
N ARG A 881 41.81 26.37 -25.13
CA ARG A 881 42.40 27.08 -26.27
C ARG A 881 41.48 26.90 -27.47
N ASN A 882 40.95 28.00 -28.00
CA ASN A 882 40.02 27.99 -29.15
C ASN A 882 38.82 27.02 -28.94
N ASN A 883 38.27 26.98 -27.72
CA ASN A 883 37.18 26.10 -27.27
C ASN A 883 37.53 24.61 -27.12
N GLU A 884 38.80 24.21 -27.27
CA GLU A 884 39.26 22.86 -26.96
C GLU A 884 40.01 22.83 -25.62
N ILE A 885 39.83 21.78 -24.82
CA ILE A 885 40.53 21.62 -23.53
C ILE A 885 42.01 21.36 -23.77
N LEU A 886 42.87 22.13 -23.11
CA LEU A 886 44.31 21.88 -23.10
C LEU A 886 44.68 20.78 -22.10
N PRO A 887 45.53 19.81 -22.48
CA PRO A 887 45.99 18.77 -21.58
C PRO A 887 46.97 19.33 -20.54
N SER A 888 46.86 18.90 -19.27
CA SER A 888 47.83 19.24 -18.23
C SER A 888 48.98 18.22 -18.22
N MET A 889 50.22 18.69 -18.33
CA MET A 889 51.40 17.84 -18.16
C MET A 889 51.77 17.82 -16.68
N LEU A 890 51.55 16.70 -16.01
CA LEU A 890 52.13 16.45 -14.69
C LEU A 890 53.60 16.08 -14.89
N VAL A 891 54.48 17.08 -14.83
CA VAL A 891 55.92 16.84 -14.62
C VAL A 891 56.06 16.46 -13.15
N ASN A 892 56.53 15.25 -12.86
CA ASN A 892 56.55 14.76 -11.49
C ASN A 892 57.70 15.42 -10.69
N GLU A 893 57.48 16.64 -10.19
CA GLU A 893 57.90 16.99 -8.83
C GLU A 893 56.82 16.43 -7.89
N ALA A 894 56.86 15.11 -7.62
CA ALA A 894 55.86 14.46 -6.77
C ALA A 894 55.91 15.07 -5.38
N ASN A 895 54.90 15.84 -4.99
CA ASN A 895 54.82 16.40 -3.64
C ASN A 895 54.72 15.31 -2.56
N LYS A 896 54.30 14.08 -2.92
CA LYS A 896 54.42 12.86 -2.12
C LYS A 896 54.37 11.59 -3.00
N GLY A 897 55.46 10.84 -3.01
CA GLY A 897 55.60 9.53 -3.67
C GLY A 897 57.02 9.02 -3.46
N TYR A 898 57.21 7.73 -3.13
CA TYR A 898 58.52 7.16 -2.86
C TYR A 898 58.98 6.30 -4.04
N ALA A 899 60.16 6.59 -4.57
CA ALA A 899 60.85 5.74 -5.54
C ALA A 899 61.82 4.80 -4.79
N SER A 900 61.76 3.50 -5.05
CA SER A 900 62.66 2.52 -4.42
C SER A 900 63.24 1.53 -5.44
N ASP A 901 64.47 1.07 -5.16
CA ASP A 901 65.17 -0.03 -5.85
C ASP A 901 65.37 -1.18 -4.86
N ASN A 902 65.25 -2.42 -5.34
CA ASN A 902 65.46 -3.64 -4.56
C ASN A 902 66.84 -4.24 -4.88
N GLY A 903 67.93 -3.54 -4.51
CA GLY A 903 69.30 -3.99 -4.78
C GLY A 903 70.36 -3.15 -4.06
N GLY A 904 71.24 -3.79 -3.29
CA GLY A 904 72.09 -3.10 -2.31
C GLY A 904 73.27 -2.27 -2.85
N SER A 905 73.62 -1.25 -2.06
CA SER A 905 74.81 -0.38 -2.02
C SER A 905 74.90 0.80 -3.01
N VAL A 906 74.38 1.95 -2.53
CA VAL A 906 74.61 3.31 -3.06
C VAL A 906 76.12 3.64 -3.09
N HIS A 907 76.65 4.05 -4.24
CA HIS A 907 78.05 4.53 -4.34
C HIS A 907 78.11 6.06 -4.12
N PRO A 908 78.75 6.58 -3.05
CA PRO A 908 78.57 7.99 -2.66
C PRO A 908 79.30 9.06 -3.51
N ASN A 909 80.12 8.70 -4.52
CA ASN A 909 81.21 9.58 -4.98
C ASN A 909 81.24 9.95 -6.49
N GLN A 910 80.11 10.06 -7.20
CA GLN A 910 80.09 10.58 -8.59
C GLN A 910 78.96 11.59 -8.88
N PRO A 911 78.95 12.77 -8.23
CA PRO A 911 77.85 13.75 -8.29
C PRO A 911 77.72 14.53 -9.61
N TYR A 912 78.75 14.55 -10.47
CA TYR A 912 78.72 15.31 -11.73
C TYR A 912 77.97 14.63 -12.89
N ARG A 913 77.30 13.51 -12.62
CA ARG A 913 76.54 12.74 -13.62
C ARG A 913 75.02 12.78 -13.41
N ALA A 914 74.54 13.40 -12.33
CA ALA A 914 73.15 13.80 -12.14
C ALA A 914 72.95 15.15 -12.85
N LEU A 915 71.96 15.26 -13.74
CA LEU A 915 71.71 16.50 -14.51
C LEU A 915 71.24 17.66 -13.60
N ASP A 916 70.64 17.34 -12.46
CA ASP A 916 70.12 18.25 -11.44
C ASP A 916 71.04 18.41 -10.21
N GLY A 917 72.15 17.66 -10.15
CA GLY A 917 73.08 17.66 -9.02
C GLY A 917 72.56 16.96 -7.74
N ASN A 918 71.40 16.30 -7.77
CA ASN A 918 70.83 15.61 -6.61
C ASN A 918 71.21 14.11 -6.62
N LEU A 919 71.77 13.61 -5.51
CA LEU A 919 72.18 12.20 -5.42
C LEU A 919 70.99 11.24 -5.32
N SER A 920 69.84 11.73 -4.88
CA SER A 920 68.62 10.94 -4.77
C SER A 920 67.95 10.67 -6.11
N THR A 921 68.33 11.37 -7.19
CA THR A 921 67.82 11.25 -8.56
C THR A 921 68.84 10.57 -9.50
N TYR A 922 70.01 10.19 -8.97
CA TYR A 922 71.09 9.54 -9.72
C TYR A 922 71.36 8.12 -9.23
N TRP A 923 71.05 7.13 -10.07
CA TRP A 923 71.17 5.71 -9.74
C TRP A 923 71.91 4.91 -10.83
N ARG A 924 72.60 3.85 -10.39
CA ARG A 924 73.27 2.85 -11.25
C ARG A 924 73.25 1.50 -10.54
N SER A 925 72.52 0.53 -11.08
CA SER A 925 72.58 -0.84 -10.57
C SER A 925 73.91 -1.52 -10.93
N LYS A 926 74.39 -2.39 -10.02
CA LYS A 926 75.58 -3.22 -10.21
C LYS A 926 75.25 -4.70 -10.48
N ILE A 927 73.97 -5.05 -10.64
CA ILE A 927 73.47 -6.42 -10.78
C ILE A 927 72.63 -6.50 -12.06
N SER A 928 72.62 -7.67 -12.70
CA SER A 928 71.97 -7.94 -14.00
C SER A 928 70.45 -7.80 -14.02
N ASP A 929 69.80 -7.60 -12.88
CA ASP A 929 68.36 -7.31 -12.81
C ASP A 929 68.13 -6.23 -11.73
N ALA A 930 67.85 -5.00 -12.14
CA ALA A 930 67.41 -3.95 -11.22
C ALA A 930 66.05 -3.42 -11.63
N GLN A 931 65.19 -3.25 -10.62
CA GLN A 931 63.81 -2.83 -10.75
C GLN A 931 63.63 -1.48 -10.06
N TRP A 932 63.17 -0.48 -10.80
CA TRP A 932 62.79 0.83 -10.31
C TRP A 932 61.27 0.91 -10.25
N GLN A 933 60.68 1.42 -9.16
CA GLN A 933 59.23 1.62 -9.07
C GLN A 933 58.91 3.00 -8.51
N LEU A 934 58.02 3.72 -9.19
CA LEU A 934 57.38 4.96 -8.76
C LEU A 934 55.94 4.65 -8.37
N GLN A 935 55.52 5.03 -7.17
CA GLN A 935 54.16 4.82 -6.68
C GLN A 935 53.49 6.16 -6.37
N PHE A 936 52.26 6.33 -6.84
CA PHE A 936 51.44 7.51 -6.59
C PHE A 936 50.60 7.30 -5.32
N GLU A 937 50.54 8.31 -4.45
CA GLU A 937 49.70 8.27 -3.23
C GLU A 937 48.21 8.29 -3.59
N ASP A 938 47.83 9.08 -4.60
CA ASP A 938 46.52 9.07 -5.24
C ASP A 938 46.65 8.61 -6.71
N PRO A 939 45.87 7.62 -7.18
CA PRO A 939 45.98 7.09 -8.54
C PRO A 939 45.63 8.14 -9.61
N VAL A 940 46.36 8.18 -10.73
CA VAL A 940 46.20 9.23 -11.76
C VAL A 940 45.73 8.64 -13.08
N TYR A 941 44.69 9.21 -13.72
CA TYR A 941 44.28 8.81 -15.07
C TYR A 941 45.28 9.31 -16.11
N SER A 942 45.87 8.40 -16.89
CA SER A 942 46.84 8.71 -17.94
C SER A 942 46.27 8.50 -19.34
N TYR A 943 46.76 9.27 -20.32
CA TYR A 943 46.61 8.98 -21.76
C TYR A 943 47.86 8.36 -22.38
N PHE A 944 49.05 8.71 -21.88
CA PHE A 944 50.34 8.16 -22.27
C PHE A 944 51.42 8.47 -21.23
N ILE A 945 52.45 7.62 -21.24
CA ILE A 945 53.61 7.67 -20.34
C ILE A 945 54.87 7.80 -21.19
N GLU A 946 55.75 8.73 -20.85
CA GLU A 946 57.02 8.92 -21.54
C GLU A 946 58.19 8.61 -20.61
N ILE A 947 59.11 7.78 -21.09
CA ILE A 947 60.32 7.38 -20.35
C ILE A 947 61.55 7.83 -21.13
N GLU A 948 62.40 8.63 -20.51
CA GLU A 948 63.71 8.96 -21.04
C GLU A 948 64.77 8.07 -20.37
N SER A 949 65.41 7.22 -21.16
CA SER A 949 66.41 6.27 -20.67
C SER A 949 67.63 6.18 -21.58
N ALA A 950 68.77 5.83 -20.97
CA ALA A 950 70.03 5.58 -21.66
C ALA A 950 70.27 4.09 -22.00
N SER A 951 69.40 3.18 -21.54
CA SER A 951 69.44 1.73 -21.79
C SER A 951 68.05 1.23 -22.19
N ASN A 952 68.00 0.04 -22.82
CA ASN A 952 66.73 -0.61 -23.09
C ASN A 952 66.13 -1.14 -21.77
N ALA A 953 64.89 -0.75 -21.46
CA ALA A 953 64.22 -1.01 -20.21
C ALA A 953 62.80 -1.51 -20.48
N CYS A 954 62.36 -2.54 -19.75
CA CYS A 954 60.97 -2.97 -19.72
C CYS A 954 60.17 -2.02 -18.82
N VAL A 955 59.04 -1.51 -19.30
CA VAL A 955 58.17 -0.57 -18.58
C VAL A 955 56.83 -1.25 -18.30
N GLU A 956 56.40 -1.23 -17.05
CA GLU A 956 55.15 -1.79 -16.56
C GLU A 956 54.35 -0.71 -15.80
N VAL A 957 53.02 -0.75 -15.90
CA VAL A 957 52.11 0.15 -15.15
C VAL A 957 51.23 -0.66 -14.22
N GLN A 958 51.15 -0.23 -12.97
CA GLN A 958 50.15 -0.72 -12.03
C GLN A 958 48.85 0.07 -12.21
N ASP A 959 47.76 -0.61 -12.52
CA ASP A 959 46.43 -0.01 -12.58
C ASP A 959 45.81 0.20 -11.19
N ASP A 960 44.57 0.67 -11.14
CA ASP A 960 43.77 0.85 -9.92
C ASP A 960 43.45 -0.46 -9.19
N THR A 961 43.44 -1.60 -9.87
CA THR A 961 43.31 -2.93 -9.24
C THR A 961 44.58 -3.37 -8.53
N GLY A 962 45.70 -2.69 -8.75
CA GLY A 962 47.01 -3.06 -8.23
C GLY A 962 47.77 -4.05 -9.12
N THR A 963 47.29 -4.30 -10.34
CA THR A 963 47.89 -5.24 -11.30
C THR A 963 48.90 -4.53 -12.19
N PHE A 964 50.11 -5.09 -12.35
CA PHE A 964 51.13 -4.56 -13.26
C PHE A 964 50.94 -5.08 -14.69
N HIS A 965 50.94 -4.16 -15.66
CA HIS A 965 50.81 -4.41 -17.10
C HIS A 965 52.07 -3.98 -17.84
N GLU A 966 52.70 -4.88 -18.59
CA GLU A 966 53.86 -4.54 -19.43
C GLU A 966 53.45 -3.69 -20.64
N LEU A 967 54.00 -2.47 -20.72
CA LEU A 967 53.81 -1.54 -21.84
C LEU A 967 54.84 -1.76 -22.97
N GLY A 968 55.94 -2.44 -22.67
CA GLY A 968 56.99 -2.80 -23.61
C GLY A 968 58.36 -2.20 -23.26
N TYR A 969 59.23 -2.15 -24.27
CA TYR A 969 60.66 -1.84 -24.10
C TYR A 969 61.04 -0.46 -24.65
N THR A 970 61.93 0.26 -23.96
CA THR A 970 62.48 1.53 -24.48
C THR A 970 63.43 1.29 -25.66
N ASN A 971 63.35 2.11 -26.72
CA ASN A 971 64.20 1.96 -27.90
C ASN A 971 65.49 2.77 -27.75
N THR A 972 66.66 2.10 -27.74
CA THR A 972 67.97 2.77 -27.65
C THR A 972 68.72 2.78 -28.97
N VAL A 973 68.91 3.97 -29.54
CA VAL A 973 69.89 4.19 -30.61
C VAL A 973 70.94 5.26 -30.22
N TRP A 974 70.64 6.14 -29.25
CA TRP A 974 71.56 7.17 -28.74
C TRP A 974 71.32 7.48 -27.24
N LEU A 975 72.30 8.12 -26.58
CA LEU A 975 72.19 8.57 -25.18
C LEU A 975 70.94 9.46 -24.99
N ASN A 976 70.05 9.07 -24.06
CA ASN A 976 68.81 9.76 -23.66
C ASN A 976 67.73 9.81 -24.76
N THR A 977 67.16 8.65 -25.10
CA THR A 977 66.03 8.59 -26.04
C THR A 977 64.71 8.57 -25.25
N CYS A 978 63.82 9.53 -25.52
CA CYS A 978 62.47 9.54 -24.95
C CYS A 978 61.57 8.56 -25.71
N THR A 979 61.06 7.54 -25.02
CA THR A 979 60.11 6.55 -25.57
C THR A 979 58.73 6.77 -24.95
N ARG A 980 57.71 6.89 -25.81
CA ARG A 980 56.31 7.07 -25.41
C ARG A 980 55.55 5.75 -25.45
N PHE A 981 54.80 5.47 -24.40
CA PHE A 981 53.91 4.33 -24.24
C PHE A 981 52.47 4.83 -24.08
N VAL A 982 51.52 4.20 -24.76
CA VAL A 982 50.09 4.57 -24.66
C VAL A 982 49.44 3.73 -23.57
N TRP A 983 48.88 4.40 -22.56
CA TRP A 983 48.07 3.78 -21.52
C TRP A 983 46.91 4.72 -21.24
N LYS A 984 45.67 4.26 -21.46
CA LYS A 984 44.43 5.02 -21.24
C LYS A 984 43.68 4.43 -20.06
N GLY A 985 44.01 4.89 -18.86
CA GLY A 985 43.51 4.30 -17.63
C GLY A 985 44.17 4.87 -16.39
N ILE A 986 43.71 4.44 -15.22
CA ILE A 986 44.27 4.85 -13.93
C ILE A 986 45.67 4.22 -13.75
N VAL A 987 46.61 4.98 -13.21
CA VAL A 987 48.00 4.60 -12.93
C VAL A 987 48.25 4.77 -11.44
N LYS A 988 48.41 3.66 -10.71
CA LYS A 988 48.82 3.61 -9.30
C LYS A 988 50.33 3.58 -9.13
N ALA A 989 51.06 2.92 -10.02
CA ALA A 989 52.51 2.87 -10.00
C ALA A 989 53.09 2.64 -11.40
N ILE A 990 54.36 2.97 -11.59
CA ILE A 990 55.13 2.66 -12.80
C ILE A 990 56.37 1.89 -12.36
N ARG A 991 56.57 0.70 -12.93
CA ARG A 991 57.76 -0.14 -12.70
C ARG A 991 58.61 -0.21 -13.96
N ILE A 992 59.91 -0.14 -13.80
CA ILE A 992 60.89 -0.12 -14.90
C ILE A 992 62.03 -1.08 -14.57
N SER A 993 62.26 -2.05 -15.44
CA SER A 993 63.24 -3.13 -15.24
C SER A 993 64.36 -3.08 -16.28
N PHE A 994 65.62 -3.19 -15.83
CA PHE A 994 66.82 -3.16 -16.68
C PHE A 994 67.53 -4.51 -16.71
N ALA A 995 68.00 -4.92 -17.89
CA ALA A 995 68.84 -6.12 -18.06
C ALA A 995 70.35 -5.88 -17.83
N ASP A 996 70.82 -4.62 -17.82
CA ASP A 996 72.25 -4.28 -17.84
C ASP A 996 72.67 -3.13 -16.90
N GLY A 997 71.85 -2.83 -15.89
CA GLY A 997 72.15 -1.78 -14.89
C GLY A 997 72.02 -0.35 -15.43
N GLY A 998 71.03 -0.13 -16.30
CA GLY A 998 70.75 1.11 -17.02
C GLY A 998 70.38 2.33 -16.17
N ARG A 999 70.12 3.46 -16.85
CA ARG A 999 69.83 4.78 -16.25
C ARG A 999 68.52 5.35 -16.79
N ILE A 1000 67.74 5.97 -15.90
CA ILE A 1000 66.54 6.76 -16.23
C ILE A 1000 66.88 8.22 -15.92
N SER A 1001 66.60 9.12 -16.86
CA SER A 1001 66.70 10.56 -16.62
C SER A 1001 65.35 11.18 -16.26
N GLU A 1002 64.25 10.71 -16.85
CA GLU A 1002 62.93 11.29 -16.63
C GLU A 1002 61.77 10.30 -16.90
N VAL A 1003 60.67 10.45 -16.16
CA VAL A 1003 59.39 9.77 -16.37
C VAL A 1003 58.28 10.83 -16.37
N ARG A 1004 57.48 10.91 -17.43
CA ARG A 1004 56.35 11.85 -17.56
C ARG A 1004 55.03 11.11 -17.78
N VAL A 1005 53.95 11.62 -17.19
CA VAL A 1005 52.60 11.07 -17.31
C VAL A 1005 51.64 12.19 -17.75
N LEU A 1006 50.95 12.03 -18.89
CA LEU A 1006 49.95 13.01 -19.34
C LEU A 1006 48.53 12.68 -18.86
N SER A 1007 47.81 13.68 -18.34
CA SER A 1007 46.46 13.54 -17.75
C SER A 1007 45.54 14.72 -18.15
N PRO A 1008 44.21 14.55 -18.21
CA PRO A 1008 43.26 15.65 -18.43
C PRO A 1008 42.86 16.41 -17.15
N ASN A 1009 43.53 16.17 -16.01
CA ASN A 1009 43.10 16.69 -14.72
C ASN A 1009 43.10 18.22 -14.62
N PRO A 1010 42.19 18.81 -13.79
CA PRO A 1010 42.12 20.24 -13.54
C PRO A 1010 43.46 20.82 -13.08
N VAL A 1011 43.81 22.02 -13.55
CA VAL A 1011 45.01 22.72 -13.10
C VAL A 1011 44.69 23.39 -11.76
N MET A 1012 45.33 22.92 -10.70
CA MET A 1012 45.22 23.48 -9.35
C MET A 1012 46.29 24.52 -9.04
N GLU A 1013 47.33 24.61 -9.87
CA GLU A 1013 48.40 25.59 -9.71
C GLU A 1013 47.92 27.00 -10.02
N THR A 1014 48.65 28.00 -9.55
CA THR A 1014 48.37 29.42 -9.85
C THR A 1014 48.89 29.86 -11.22
N SER A 1015 49.46 28.95 -12.00
CA SER A 1015 50.01 29.25 -13.32
C SER A 1015 50.01 28.03 -14.25
N PHE A 1016 49.89 28.26 -15.55
CA PHE A 1016 49.96 27.24 -16.60
C PHE A 1016 50.73 27.77 -17.81
N ILE A 1017 51.53 26.92 -18.47
CA ILE A 1017 52.28 27.29 -19.68
C ILE A 1017 51.89 26.38 -20.84
N ASP A 1018 51.33 26.96 -21.90
CA ASP A 1018 51.19 26.31 -23.20
C ASP A 1018 52.46 26.58 -24.04
N ALA A 1019 53.31 25.58 -24.18
CA ALA A 1019 54.58 25.67 -24.92
C ALA A 1019 54.48 25.16 -26.37
N ALA A 1020 53.28 24.84 -26.86
CA ALA A 1020 53.04 24.26 -28.18
C ALA A 1020 52.25 25.23 -29.07
N ILE A 1021 52.77 26.44 -29.26
CA ILE A 1021 52.18 27.46 -30.13
C ILE A 1021 53.06 27.71 -31.36
N GLU A 1022 52.45 27.84 -32.54
CA GLU A 1022 53.17 28.16 -33.77
C GLU A 1022 53.35 29.68 -33.94
N PRO A 1023 54.52 30.14 -34.42
CA PRO A 1023 54.74 31.56 -34.69
C PRO A 1023 53.84 32.07 -35.82
N GLY A 1024 53.02 33.09 -35.53
CA GLY A 1024 52.17 33.77 -36.52
C GLY A 1024 50.67 33.43 -36.44
N GLU A 1025 50.28 32.46 -35.63
CA GLU A 1025 48.86 32.13 -35.40
C GLU A 1025 48.24 32.92 -34.23
N SER A 1026 46.91 33.05 -34.26
CA SER A 1026 46.10 33.68 -33.20
C SER A 1026 45.40 32.61 -32.36
N TYR A 1027 45.59 32.67 -31.04
CA TYR A 1027 45.03 31.72 -30.08
C TYR A 1027 44.20 32.47 -29.03
N CYS A 1028 43.01 31.97 -28.72
CA CYS A 1028 42.13 32.48 -27.67
C CYS A 1028 42.14 31.52 -26.48
N TYR A 1029 42.37 32.03 -25.27
CA TYR A 1029 42.40 31.24 -24.04
C TYR A 1029 41.32 31.69 -23.07
N TYR A 1030 40.63 30.75 -22.43
CA TYR A 1030 39.76 31.03 -21.29
C TYR A 1030 39.80 29.90 -20.27
N VAL A 1031 39.45 30.22 -19.03
CA VAL A 1031 39.61 29.33 -17.87
C VAL A 1031 38.26 29.19 -17.18
N VAL A 1032 37.83 27.95 -16.92
CA VAL A 1032 36.53 27.64 -16.32
C VAL A 1032 36.73 26.86 -15.02
N ALA A 1033 36.13 27.34 -13.93
CA ALA A 1033 36.13 26.63 -12.66
C ALA A 1033 35.36 25.31 -12.77
N VAL A 1034 35.90 24.26 -12.16
CA VAL A 1034 35.23 22.97 -11.98
C VAL A 1034 35.02 22.76 -10.48
N ASN A 1035 33.76 22.61 -10.09
CA ASN A 1035 33.36 22.30 -8.71
C ASN A 1035 33.53 20.80 -8.47
#